data_AF-A0A2U1VV06-F1
#
_entry.id   AF-A0A2U1VV06-F1
#
_cell.length_a   1.000
_cell.length_b   1.000
_cell.length_c   1.000
_cell.angle_alpha   90.00
_cell.angle_beta   90.00
_cell.angle_gamma   90.00
#
_symmetry.space_group_name_H-M   'P 1'
#
loop_
_entity.id
_entity.type
_entity.pdbx_description
1 polymer ?
#
loop_
_entity_poly.entity_id
_entity_poly.type
_entity_poly.pdbx_seq_one_letter_code
_entity_poly.pdbx_strand_id
1 'polypeptide(L)'
;MPNGLNEVVTRKKTKFVYKILIAASLLMMAGVGGLSALSVSIAEKTLLQGVETQTRLIGDSAALGIANWLDGRQRLLENLAQTLEVAGVTEGVDRLLQTKALTDSFVPVYFGRNDGVFIRQPATTLPEGYDPRKRGWYESAATEKRTVITKPYISASTKALTITIARPVAGKDGIAGVAGGDLELTRINEFLSGLSLDGKGFAFLVDAEGTVLVHPDQNRVMKKLADNVDPARFAANGAPVERGDGTMTSFFPIKGLSSVTWYVGISMDRAKLMEPIDGFRTLLAVISVGMVVLLVLALGGLIYRLVARPIMRITHAMRCLAAGDVETEIPARERTDEIGEMAEALGIFRQSLVDNKTFEAEQAALKARAEEEKGKAMRQLADSFEQTVGGVIGAVTRRAESMEVRAQEMARAASQTGQLASNAAAATEQTSANVQTVAAASEELSSSIAEISRQVGHSSQIAGEAMSLAGRANEKVVGLATAVERIGAVVELINSIASQTNLLALNATIEAARAGEAGKGFAVVASEVKTLATQTAKATDDIAAQVATIQAATGEAVQEIKDVARVITRINEVATSISSAVEQQGAATREISRNVQQAAQGTQETSRSIVGVNDAAGGSGKVSFEVLEGIRELALQANTLNDEVGRFLTRVRAS
;
A
#
# COMPACT_ATOMS: atom_id res chain seq x y z
N MET A 1 46.09 -36.81 74.78
CA MET A 1 45.00 -36.14 74.01
C MET A 1 45.19 -34.64 74.14
N PRO A 2 45.38 -33.90 73.04
CA PRO A 2 44.27 -33.04 72.60
C PRO A 2 44.18 -32.95 71.05
N ASN A 3 43.06 -33.42 70.50
CA ASN A 3 42.71 -33.31 69.06
C ASN A 3 41.58 -32.30 68.79
N GLY A 4 41.27 -31.40 69.73
CA GLY A 4 40.06 -30.55 69.66
C GLY A 4 40.20 -29.16 69.04
N LEU A 5 41.42 -28.64 68.80
CA LEU A 5 41.61 -27.22 68.44
C LEU A 5 41.85 -26.95 66.94
N ASN A 6 42.23 -27.96 66.16
CA ASN A 6 42.57 -27.79 64.74
C ASN A 6 41.37 -27.76 63.79
N GLU A 7 40.21 -28.28 64.19
CA GLU A 7 39.00 -28.29 63.36
C GLU A 7 38.24 -26.95 63.38
N VAL A 8 38.36 -26.16 64.44
CA VAL A 8 37.60 -24.91 64.60
C VAL A 8 38.23 -23.74 63.83
N VAL A 9 39.56 -23.75 63.63
CA VAL A 9 40.30 -22.64 62.99
C VAL A 9 40.36 -22.79 61.47
N THR A 10 40.48 -24.02 60.95
CA THR A 10 40.44 -24.29 59.50
C THR A 10 39.07 -23.98 58.88
N ARG A 11 37.98 -24.18 59.64
CA ARG A 11 36.60 -23.86 59.23
C ARG A 11 36.31 -22.35 59.15
N LYS A 12 37.12 -21.47 59.76
CA LYS A 12 36.93 -20.01 59.74
C LYS A 12 37.64 -19.31 58.57
N LYS A 13 38.82 -19.79 58.14
CA LYS A 13 39.60 -19.13 57.06
C LYS A 13 39.03 -19.38 55.66
N THR A 14 38.48 -20.56 55.39
CA THR A 14 37.72 -20.85 54.15
C THR A 14 36.51 -19.95 53.98
N LYS A 15 35.90 -19.44 55.08
CA LYS A 15 34.76 -18.53 55.01
C LYS A 15 35.10 -17.15 54.46
N PHE A 16 36.33 -16.64 54.59
CA PHE A 16 36.66 -15.29 54.12
C PHE A 16 36.83 -15.24 52.59
N VAL A 17 37.58 -16.20 52.03
CA VAL A 17 37.74 -16.34 50.57
C VAL A 17 36.40 -16.66 49.90
N TYR A 18 35.56 -17.48 50.52
CA TYR A 18 34.20 -17.72 50.04
C TYR A 18 33.34 -16.45 50.03
N LYS A 19 33.46 -15.58 51.04
CA LYS A 19 32.71 -14.30 51.08
C LYS A 19 33.11 -13.35 49.95
N ILE A 20 34.41 -13.27 49.62
CA ILE A 20 34.89 -12.45 48.50
C ILE A 20 34.42 -13.03 47.16
N LEU A 21 34.52 -14.35 46.97
CA LEU A 21 34.03 -15.00 45.76
C LEU A 21 32.52 -14.83 45.59
N ILE A 22 31.74 -14.97 46.66
CA ILE A 22 30.30 -14.74 46.64
C ILE A 22 30.01 -13.27 46.28
N ALA A 23 30.68 -12.31 46.90
CA ALA A 23 30.47 -10.89 46.62
C ALA A 23 30.82 -10.52 45.16
N ALA A 24 31.95 -11.01 44.64
CA ALA A 24 32.35 -10.81 43.25
C ALA A 24 31.41 -11.49 42.25
N SER A 25 30.94 -12.71 42.57
CA SER A 25 29.97 -13.44 41.74
C SER A 25 28.62 -12.73 41.69
N LEU A 26 28.17 -12.18 42.82
CA LEU A 26 26.93 -11.38 42.89
C LEU A 26 27.04 -10.09 42.07
N LEU A 27 28.18 -9.39 42.13
CA LEU A 27 28.42 -8.21 41.29
C LEU A 27 28.46 -8.53 39.80
N MET A 28 29.11 -9.63 39.41
CA MET A 28 29.14 -10.07 38.01
C MET A 28 27.76 -10.52 37.51
N MET A 29 27.00 -11.27 38.32
CA MET A 29 25.60 -11.61 38.00
C MET A 29 24.73 -10.36 37.84
N ALA A 30 24.87 -9.37 38.71
CA ALA A 30 24.14 -8.12 38.61
C ALA A 30 24.51 -7.34 37.34
N GLY A 31 25.81 -7.28 36.98
CA GLY A 31 26.27 -6.58 35.78
C GLY A 31 25.81 -7.24 34.48
N VAL A 32 26.05 -8.55 34.33
CA VAL A 32 25.66 -9.31 33.13
C VAL A 32 24.14 -9.40 33.00
N GLY A 33 23.44 -9.66 34.11
CA GLY A 33 21.98 -9.69 34.15
C GLY A 33 21.36 -8.33 33.82
N GLY A 34 21.91 -7.24 34.35
CA GLY A 34 21.47 -5.88 34.03
C GLY A 34 21.66 -5.54 32.56
N LEU A 35 22.81 -5.87 31.98
CA LEU A 35 23.07 -5.66 30.54
C LEU A 35 22.12 -6.50 29.67
N SER A 36 21.92 -7.77 30.01
CA SER A 36 20.97 -8.65 29.31
C SER A 36 19.54 -8.10 29.36
N ALA A 37 19.09 -7.62 30.52
CA ALA A 37 17.77 -7.03 30.69
C ALA A 37 17.61 -5.73 29.87
N LEU A 38 18.63 -4.88 29.86
CA LEU A 38 18.66 -3.67 29.02
C LEU A 38 18.60 -4.00 27.53
N SER A 39 19.38 -4.97 27.07
CA SER A 39 19.38 -5.42 25.67
C SER A 39 18.01 -5.95 25.24
N VAL A 40 17.37 -6.78 26.07
CA VAL A 40 16.01 -7.28 25.81
C VAL A 40 15.00 -6.13 25.79
N SER A 41 15.10 -5.19 26.73
CA SER A 41 14.19 -4.03 26.77
C SER A 41 14.33 -3.14 25.54
N ILE A 42 15.56 -2.91 25.06
CA ILE A 42 15.80 -2.16 23.82
C ILE A 42 15.24 -2.92 22.62
N ALA A 43 15.48 -4.23 22.53
CA ALA A 43 14.96 -5.06 21.44
C ALA A 43 13.43 -5.06 21.39
N GLU A 44 12.75 -5.19 22.53
CA GLU A 44 11.29 -5.13 22.64
C GLU A 44 10.76 -3.76 22.18
N LYS A 45 11.37 -2.66 22.63
CA LYS A 45 10.99 -1.30 22.20
C LYS A 45 11.19 -1.09 20.71
N THR A 46 12.35 -1.47 20.16
CA THR A 46 12.65 -1.32 18.72
C THR A 46 11.69 -2.14 17.87
N LEU A 47 11.35 -3.36 18.29
CA LEU A 47 10.38 -4.20 17.59
C LEU A 47 8.99 -3.58 17.60
N LEU A 48 8.51 -3.13 18.77
CA LEU A 48 7.19 -2.49 18.89
C LEU A 48 7.12 -1.18 18.07
N GLN A 49 8.18 -0.37 18.06
CA GLN A 49 8.26 0.83 17.22
C GLN A 49 8.25 0.51 15.71
N GLY A 50 8.94 -0.56 15.30
CA GLY A 50 8.91 -1.03 13.91
C GLY A 50 7.51 -1.50 13.51
N VAL A 51 6.85 -2.29 14.36
CA VAL A 51 5.47 -2.74 14.16
C VAL A 51 4.51 -1.56 14.11
N GLU A 52 4.63 -0.59 15.01
CA GLU A 52 3.81 0.62 15.02
C GLU A 52 3.97 1.41 13.71
N THR A 53 5.21 1.57 13.24
CA THR A 53 5.51 2.29 11.99
C THR A 53 4.92 1.57 10.77
N GLN A 54 5.09 0.24 10.69
CA GLN A 54 4.52 -0.59 9.62
C GLN A 54 2.98 -0.58 9.66
N THR A 55 2.40 -0.73 10.86
CA THR A 55 0.95 -0.68 11.08
C THR A 55 0.39 0.67 10.68
N ARG A 56 1.10 1.77 10.97
CA ARG A 56 0.71 3.12 10.55
C ARG A 56 0.69 3.27 9.04
N LEU A 57 1.75 2.83 8.37
CA LEU A 57 1.84 2.88 6.91
C LEU A 57 0.71 2.07 6.24
N ILE A 58 0.47 0.84 6.70
CA ILE A 58 -0.60 -0.02 6.19
C ILE A 58 -1.98 0.59 6.49
N GLY A 59 -2.16 1.09 7.71
CA GLY A 59 -3.41 1.69 8.18
C GLY A 59 -3.79 2.97 7.43
N ASP A 60 -2.86 3.91 7.29
CA ASP A 60 -3.06 5.14 6.53
C ASP A 60 -3.33 4.84 5.05
N SER A 61 -2.61 3.87 4.47
CA SER A 61 -2.83 3.43 3.08
C SER A 61 -4.20 2.76 2.89
N ALA A 62 -4.63 1.92 3.83
CA ALA A 62 -5.94 1.28 3.79
C ALA A 62 -7.06 2.30 3.96
N ALA A 63 -6.92 3.25 4.90
CA ALA A 63 -7.89 4.32 5.12
C ALA A 63 -8.01 5.22 3.88
N LEU A 64 -6.89 5.58 3.25
CA LEU A 64 -6.87 6.34 1.99
C LEU A 64 -7.48 5.55 0.83
N GLY A 65 -7.17 4.25 0.73
CA GLY A 65 -7.73 3.36 -0.29
C GLY A 65 -9.25 3.28 -0.20
N ILE A 66 -9.79 3.09 1.00
CA ILE A 66 -11.25 3.09 1.23
C ILE A 66 -11.85 4.48 0.97
N ALA A 67 -11.19 5.56 1.39
CA ALA A 67 -11.63 6.93 1.11
C ALA A 67 -11.77 7.18 -0.39
N ASN A 68 -10.72 6.87 -1.18
CA ASN A 68 -10.73 7.03 -2.63
C ASN A 68 -11.78 6.14 -3.31
N TRP A 69 -11.95 4.91 -2.82
CA TRP A 69 -12.93 3.96 -3.34
C TRP A 69 -14.37 4.45 -3.13
N LEU A 70 -14.66 5.03 -1.96
CA LEU A 70 -15.95 5.64 -1.64
C LEU A 70 -16.15 6.97 -2.39
N ASP A 71 -15.13 7.83 -2.47
CA ASP A 71 -15.19 9.11 -3.21
C ASP A 71 -15.50 8.89 -4.69
N GLY A 72 -14.84 7.92 -5.33
CA GLY A 72 -15.12 7.58 -6.73
C GLY A 72 -16.59 7.18 -6.97
N ARG A 73 -17.17 6.41 -6.05
CA ARG A 73 -18.60 6.02 -6.12
C ARG A 73 -19.52 7.19 -5.82
N GLN A 74 -19.17 8.01 -4.84
CA GLN A 74 -19.90 9.24 -4.55
C GLN A 74 -19.97 10.14 -5.79
N ARG A 75 -18.85 10.37 -6.48
CA ARG A 75 -18.80 11.16 -7.72
C ARG A 75 -19.65 10.58 -8.85
N LEU A 76 -19.67 9.25 -9.00
CA LEU A 76 -20.55 8.60 -9.98
C LEU A 76 -22.03 8.88 -9.69
N LEU A 77 -22.43 8.81 -8.41
CA LEU A 77 -23.80 9.08 -8.01
C LEU A 77 -24.15 10.58 -8.11
N GLU A 78 -23.21 11.47 -7.79
CA GLU A 78 -23.36 12.91 -7.98
C GLU A 78 -23.54 13.26 -9.46
N ASN A 79 -22.77 12.62 -10.35
CA ASN A 79 -22.91 12.79 -11.79
C ASN A 79 -24.27 12.30 -12.30
N LEU A 80 -24.74 11.14 -11.81
CA LEU A 80 -26.09 10.65 -12.11
C LEU A 80 -27.16 11.66 -11.66
N ALA A 81 -27.08 12.13 -10.41
CA ALA A 81 -28.03 13.09 -9.87
C ALA A 81 -28.06 14.39 -10.69
N GLN A 82 -26.89 14.94 -11.02
CA GLN A 82 -26.79 16.17 -11.82
C GLN A 82 -27.32 15.98 -13.25
N THR A 83 -27.10 14.79 -13.84
CA THR A 83 -27.69 14.45 -15.14
C THR A 83 -29.22 14.43 -15.07
N LEU A 84 -29.80 13.87 -13.99
CA LEU A 84 -31.24 13.86 -13.76
C LEU A 84 -31.82 15.26 -13.49
N GLU A 85 -31.06 16.14 -12.84
CA GLU A 85 -31.45 17.54 -12.61
C GLU A 85 -31.54 18.32 -13.95
N VAL A 86 -30.59 18.11 -14.84
CA VAL A 86 -30.53 18.81 -16.14
C VAL A 86 -31.53 18.23 -17.15
N ALA A 87 -31.57 16.91 -17.30
CA ALA A 87 -32.44 16.24 -18.27
C ALA A 87 -33.91 16.21 -17.83
N GLY A 88 -34.16 16.40 -16.52
CA GLY A 88 -35.45 16.20 -15.89
C GLY A 88 -35.78 14.72 -15.69
N VAL A 89 -36.59 14.46 -14.65
CA VAL A 89 -37.04 13.11 -14.30
C VAL A 89 -38.16 12.65 -15.26
N THR A 90 -37.76 12.18 -16.45
CA THR A 90 -38.66 11.80 -17.56
C THR A 90 -38.45 10.33 -17.99
N GLU A 91 -39.06 9.90 -19.11
CA GLU A 91 -38.85 8.56 -19.71
C GLU A 91 -37.41 8.39 -20.21
N GLY A 92 -36.51 7.98 -19.31
CA GLY A 92 -35.08 7.80 -19.62
C GLY A 92 -34.20 7.43 -18.43
N VAL A 93 -34.71 7.59 -17.20
CA VAL A 93 -33.97 7.25 -15.96
C VAL A 93 -33.45 5.81 -15.96
N ASP A 94 -34.24 4.85 -16.45
CA ASP A 94 -33.84 3.44 -16.50
C ASP A 94 -32.58 3.23 -17.36
N ARG A 95 -32.50 3.88 -18.53
CA ARG A 95 -31.30 3.83 -19.39
C ARG A 95 -30.07 4.45 -18.74
N LEU A 96 -30.24 5.52 -17.95
CA LEU A 96 -29.13 6.12 -17.19
C LEU A 96 -28.62 5.18 -16.10
N LEU A 97 -29.52 4.53 -15.36
CA LEU A 97 -29.17 3.55 -14.32
C LEU A 97 -28.50 2.30 -14.88
N GLN A 98 -28.73 1.96 -16.15
CA GLN A 98 -28.11 0.83 -16.86
C GLN A 98 -26.70 1.12 -17.39
N THR A 99 -26.17 2.33 -17.18
CA THR A 99 -24.79 2.63 -17.59
C THR A 99 -23.80 1.72 -16.86
N LYS A 100 -22.85 1.15 -17.61
CA LYS A 100 -21.90 0.16 -17.11
C LYS A 100 -21.11 0.64 -15.88
N ALA A 101 -20.70 1.91 -15.88
CA ALA A 101 -20.00 2.51 -14.75
C ALA A 101 -20.79 2.46 -13.44
N LEU A 102 -22.12 2.62 -13.48
CA LEU A 102 -22.98 2.53 -12.32
C LEU A 102 -23.24 1.07 -11.92
N THR A 103 -23.56 0.20 -12.88
CA THR A 103 -23.86 -1.21 -12.60
C THR A 103 -22.66 -2.02 -12.12
N ASP A 104 -21.45 -1.64 -12.54
CA ASP A 104 -20.21 -2.27 -12.06
C ASP A 104 -19.84 -1.76 -10.64
N SER A 105 -20.31 -0.56 -10.28
CA SER A 105 -19.95 0.12 -9.03
C SER A 105 -20.91 -0.13 -7.88
N PHE A 106 -22.20 -0.37 -8.17
CA PHE A 106 -23.29 -0.46 -7.21
C PHE A 106 -24.17 -1.69 -7.45
N VAL A 107 -24.67 -2.29 -6.36
CA VAL A 107 -25.57 -3.44 -6.43
C VAL A 107 -26.65 -3.32 -5.37
N PRO A 108 -27.87 -2.81 -5.69
CA PRO A 108 -28.28 -2.09 -6.91
C PRO A 108 -27.95 -0.58 -6.93
N VAL A 109 -28.03 0.04 -8.11
CA VAL A 109 -28.20 1.50 -8.29
C VAL A 109 -29.66 1.84 -8.60
N TYR A 110 -30.16 2.97 -8.11
CA TYR A 110 -31.58 3.28 -8.19
C TYR A 110 -31.92 4.76 -8.03
N PHE A 111 -33.15 5.09 -8.39
CA PHE A 111 -33.75 6.40 -8.22
C PHE A 111 -35.17 6.25 -7.67
N GLY A 112 -35.40 6.81 -6.47
CA GLY A 112 -36.73 6.94 -5.89
C GLY A 112 -37.30 8.32 -6.19
N ARG A 113 -38.47 8.37 -6.81
CA ARG A 113 -39.20 9.62 -7.09
C ARG A 113 -40.01 10.07 -5.88
N ASN A 114 -40.30 11.37 -5.83
CA ASN A 114 -41.12 11.97 -4.78
C ASN A 114 -42.60 11.50 -4.81
N ASP A 115 -43.08 11.00 -5.95
CA ASP A 115 -44.39 10.37 -6.11
C ASP A 115 -44.44 8.90 -5.63
N GLY A 116 -43.30 8.32 -5.25
CA GLY A 116 -43.18 6.96 -4.75
C GLY A 116 -42.77 5.94 -5.80
N VAL A 117 -42.63 6.33 -7.07
CA VAL A 117 -42.09 5.44 -8.11
C VAL A 117 -40.62 5.12 -7.83
N PHE A 118 -40.25 3.85 -7.93
CA PHE A 118 -38.88 3.39 -7.67
C PHE A 118 -38.32 2.67 -8.90
N ILE A 119 -37.22 3.20 -9.45
CA ILE A 119 -36.55 2.68 -10.64
C ILE A 119 -35.18 2.18 -10.19
N ARG A 120 -34.78 0.96 -10.58
CA ARG A 120 -33.53 0.36 -10.10
C ARG A 120 -32.90 -0.58 -11.12
N GLN A 121 -31.60 -0.76 -11.01
CA GLN A 121 -30.81 -1.72 -11.78
C GLN A 121 -29.88 -2.54 -10.86
N PRO A 122 -29.90 -3.89 -10.94
CA PRO A 122 -30.83 -4.71 -11.72
C PRO A 122 -32.26 -4.61 -11.18
N ALA A 123 -33.24 -4.76 -12.07
CA ALA A 123 -34.65 -4.87 -11.70
C ALA A 123 -34.90 -6.18 -10.94
N THR A 124 -35.50 -6.10 -9.75
CA THR A 124 -35.95 -7.28 -8.98
C THR A 124 -37.30 -7.01 -8.31
N THR A 125 -38.05 -8.07 -8.01
CA THR A 125 -39.29 -7.98 -7.24
C THR A 125 -39.02 -7.41 -5.84
N LEU A 126 -39.82 -6.45 -5.42
CA LEU A 126 -39.72 -5.81 -4.11
C LEU A 126 -40.77 -6.38 -3.15
N PRO A 127 -40.55 -6.29 -1.82
CA PRO A 127 -41.57 -6.63 -0.85
C PRO A 127 -42.85 -5.82 -1.06
N GLU A 128 -44.00 -6.44 -0.76
CA GLU A 128 -45.29 -5.76 -0.79
C GLU A 128 -45.27 -4.52 0.13
N GLY A 129 -45.78 -3.38 -0.37
CA GLY A 129 -45.79 -2.11 0.37
C GLY A 129 -44.46 -1.35 0.40
N TYR A 130 -43.48 -1.71 -0.44
CA TYR A 130 -42.22 -0.96 -0.55
C TYR A 130 -42.46 0.48 -1.04
N ASP A 131 -42.04 1.46 -0.25
CA ASP A 131 -42.05 2.89 -0.60
C ASP A 131 -40.61 3.44 -0.44
N PRO A 132 -39.96 3.94 -1.52
CA PRO A 132 -38.60 4.46 -1.43
C PRO A 132 -38.48 5.66 -0.49
N ARG A 133 -39.54 6.43 -0.29
CA ARG A 133 -39.51 7.69 0.49
C ARG A 133 -39.44 7.46 2.00
N LYS A 134 -39.83 6.26 2.46
CA LYS A 134 -39.80 5.83 3.87
C LYS A 134 -38.50 5.10 4.22
N ARG A 135 -37.53 5.08 3.31
CA ARG A 135 -36.25 4.38 3.52
C ARG A 135 -35.24 5.34 4.12
N GLY A 136 -34.43 4.86 5.06
CA GLY A 136 -33.42 5.67 5.73
C GLY A 136 -32.48 6.40 4.76
N TRP A 137 -32.07 5.76 3.66
CA TRP A 137 -31.25 6.42 2.63
C TRP A 137 -31.95 7.62 1.96
N TYR A 138 -33.26 7.53 1.75
CA TYR A 138 -34.06 8.60 1.15
C TYR A 138 -34.25 9.73 2.15
N GLU A 139 -34.69 9.40 3.37
CA GLU A 139 -34.95 10.38 4.43
C GLU A 139 -33.67 11.14 4.80
N SER A 140 -32.53 10.45 4.95
CA SER A 140 -31.25 11.09 5.25
C SER A 140 -30.82 12.04 4.14
N ALA A 141 -30.86 11.61 2.88
CA ALA A 141 -30.46 12.44 1.74
C ALA A 141 -31.39 13.65 1.55
N ALA A 142 -32.70 13.45 1.68
CA ALA A 142 -33.70 14.50 1.54
C ALA A 142 -33.62 15.54 2.68
N THR A 143 -33.34 15.09 3.90
CA THR A 143 -33.20 15.97 5.09
C THR A 143 -31.91 16.77 5.03
N GLU A 144 -30.78 16.13 4.73
CA GLU A 144 -29.48 16.79 4.70
C GLU A 144 -29.25 17.64 3.45
N LYS A 145 -30.05 17.43 2.39
CA LYS A 145 -29.98 18.16 1.11
C LYS A 145 -28.61 18.10 0.43
N ARG A 146 -27.83 17.05 0.70
CA ARG A 146 -26.49 16.79 0.15
C ARG A 146 -26.27 15.30 -0.03
N THR A 147 -25.14 14.93 -0.62
CA THR A 147 -24.72 13.52 -0.69
C THR A 147 -24.46 12.98 0.71
N VAL A 148 -25.05 11.82 1.01
CA VAL A 148 -24.90 11.13 2.30
C VAL A 148 -24.52 9.67 2.08
N ILE A 149 -23.85 9.10 3.07
CA ILE A 149 -23.58 7.67 3.21
C ILE A 149 -24.36 7.21 4.43
N THR A 150 -25.20 6.19 4.28
CA THR A 150 -25.99 5.69 5.40
C THR A 150 -25.12 4.93 6.40
N LYS A 151 -25.61 4.84 7.65
CA LYS A 151 -25.17 3.77 8.55
C LYS A 151 -25.51 2.39 7.92
N PRO A 152 -24.75 1.32 8.22
CA PRO A 152 -25.06 -0.01 7.71
C PRO A 152 -26.46 -0.47 8.11
N TYR A 153 -27.18 -1.07 7.17
CA TYR A 153 -28.50 -1.62 7.41
C TYR A 153 -28.72 -2.86 6.54
N ILE A 154 -29.70 -3.69 6.91
CA ILE A 154 -30.09 -4.84 6.10
C ILE A 154 -30.92 -4.35 4.92
N SER A 155 -30.38 -4.53 3.71
CA SER A 155 -31.06 -4.13 2.48
C SER A 155 -32.42 -4.82 2.38
N ALA A 156 -33.47 -4.03 2.09
CA ALA A 156 -34.81 -4.58 1.92
C ALA A 156 -34.90 -5.50 0.69
N SER A 157 -34.04 -5.26 -0.31
CA SER A 157 -33.98 -6.00 -1.58
C SER A 157 -33.04 -7.20 -1.49
N THR A 158 -31.76 -7.02 -1.18
CA THR A 158 -30.76 -8.11 -1.22
C THR A 158 -30.71 -8.92 0.07
N LYS A 159 -31.30 -8.42 1.17
CA LYS A 159 -31.14 -8.95 2.53
C LYS A 159 -29.70 -8.97 3.04
N ALA A 160 -28.75 -8.42 2.29
CA ALA A 160 -27.36 -8.26 2.70
C ALA A 160 -27.19 -7.02 3.59
N LEU A 161 -26.18 -7.04 4.44
CA LEU A 161 -25.75 -5.85 5.18
C LEU A 161 -25.05 -4.89 4.21
N THR A 162 -25.66 -3.73 3.99
CA THR A 162 -25.22 -2.76 2.99
C THR A 162 -25.10 -1.37 3.59
N ILE A 163 -24.35 -0.52 2.89
CA ILE A 163 -24.45 0.93 3.01
C ILE A 163 -25.00 1.48 1.70
N THR A 164 -25.63 2.64 1.76
CA THR A 164 -26.11 3.33 0.56
C THR A 164 -25.43 4.69 0.48
N ILE A 165 -24.86 5.01 -0.68
CA ILE A 165 -24.58 6.42 -1.03
C ILE A 165 -25.88 6.97 -1.63
N ALA A 166 -26.37 8.09 -1.11
CA ALA A 166 -27.62 8.69 -1.54
C ALA A 166 -27.46 10.20 -1.80
N ARG A 167 -28.05 10.69 -2.89
CA ARG A 167 -28.01 12.09 -3.32
C ARG A 167 -29.40 12.57 -3.68
N PRO A 168 -29.92 13.65 -3.06
CA PRO A 168 -31.19 14.23 -3.50
C PRO A 168 -31.01 14.85 -4.88
N VAL A 169 -32.02 14.72 -5.72
CA VAL A 169 -32.08 15.28 -7.08
C VAL A 169 -33.04 16.45 -7.08
N ALA A 170 -32.54 17.64 -7.41
CA ALA A 170 -33.38 18.83 -7.50
C ALA A 170 -34.36 18.76 -8.69
N GLY A 171 -35.56 19.29 -8.49
CA GLY A 171 -36.58 19.53 -9.51
C GLY A 171 -37.09 20.97 -9.45
N LYS A 172 -38.11 21.28 -10.26
CA LYS A 172 -38.66 22.65 -10.37
C LYS A 172 -39.23 23.18 -9.05
N ASP A 173 -39.88 22.32 -8.26
CA ASP A 173 -40.60 22.70 -7.03
C ASP A 173 -40.06 22.00 -5.77
N GLY A 174 -38.75 21.71 -5.73
CA GLY A 174 -38.09 21.05 -4.59
C GLY A 174 -37.35 19.78 -4.98
N ILE A 175 -37.35 18.77 -4.13
CA ILE A 175 -36.66 17.50 -4.41
C ILE A 175 -37.55 16.65 -5.33
N ALA A 176 -37.07 16.36 -6.55
CA ALA A 176 -37.75 15.48 -7.51
C ALA A 176 -37.66 14.00 -7.10
N GLY A 177 -36.61 13.64 -6.38
CA GLY A 177 -36.36 12.30 -5.88
C GLY A 177 -34.99 12.18 -5.23
N VAL A 178 -34.59 10.95 -4.90
CA VAL A 178 -33.27 10.64 -4.37
C VAL A 178 -32.65 9.52 -5.21
N ALA A 179 -31.47 9.77 -5.75
CA ALA A 179 -30.62 8.75 -6.36
C ALA A 179 -29.87 8.01 -5.25
N GLY A 180 -29.79 6.69 -5.34
CA GLY A 180 -29.09 5.85 -4.38
C GLY A 180 -28.32 4.73 -5.05
N GLY A 181 -27.21 4.34 -4.45
CA GLY A 181 -26.41 3.20 -4.87
C GLY A 181 -25.97 2.39 -3.66
N ASP A 182 -26.36 1.13 -3.64
CA ASP A 182 -26.00 0.19 -2.58
C ASP A 182 -24.58 -0.35 -2.79
N LEU A 183 -23.84 -0.38 -1.68
CA LEU A 183 -22.51 -0.95 -1.58
C LEU A 183 -22.54 -2.01 -0.50
N GLU A 184 -22.44 -3.26 -0.92
CA GLU A 184 -22.29 -4.38 0.01
C GLU A 184 -20.95 -4.27 0.75
N LEU A 185 -21.01 -4.43 2.08
CA LEU A 185 -19.84 -4.33 2.94
C LEU A 185 -18.84 -5.48 2.74
N THR A 186 -19.24 -6.54 2.03
CA THR A 186 -18.41 -7.68 1.61
C THR A 186 -17.20 -7.24 0.78
N ARG A 187 -17.35 -6.28 -0.14
CA ARG A 187 -16.22 -5.79 -0.96
C ARG A 187 -15.17 -5.04 -0.14
N ILE A 188 -15.60 -4.30 0.87
CA ILE A 188 -14.68 -3.65 1.82
C ILE A 188 -13.99 -4.72 2.67
N ASN A 189 -14.71 -5.78 3.06
CA ASN A 189 -14.10 -6.92 3.76
C ASN A 189 -13.01 -7.60 2.93
N GLU A 190 -13.26 -7.84 1.64
CA GLU A 190 -12.28 -8.41 0.71
C GLU A 190 -11.02 -7.54 0.63
N PHE A 191 -11.19 -6.23 0.45
CA PHE A 191 -10.07 -5.27 0.46
C PHE A 191 -9.27 -5.33 1.76
N LEU A 192 -9.94 -5.28 2.92
CA LEU A 192 -9.29 -5.33 4.24
C LEU A 192 -8.60 -6.68 4.49
N SER A 193 -9.19 -7.79 4.02
CA SER A 193 -8.61 -9.13 4.15
C SER A 193 -7.37 -9.35 3.28
N GLY A 194 -7.21 -8.57 2.20
CA GLY A 194 -6.04 -8.60 1.32
C GLY A 194 -4.82 -7.87 1.90
N LEU A 195 -4.95 -7.17 3.04
CA LEU A 195 -3.83 -6.48 3.67
C LEU A 195 -2.84 -7.49 4.28
N SER A 196 -1.58 -7.42 3.87
CA SER A 196 -0.53 -8.29 4.41
C SER A 196 -0.13 -7.85 5.82
N LEU A 197 -0.65 -8.56 6.82
CA LEU A 197 -0.29 -8.41 8.24
C LEU A 197 0.55 -9.59 8.76
N ASP A 198 1.24 -10.29 7.84
CA ASP A 198 2.11 -11.44 8.10
C ASP A 198 1.48 -12.57 8.93
N GLY A 199 0.14 -12.73 8.87
CA GLY A 199 -0.61 -13.71 9.67
C GLY A 199 -0.65 -13.41 11.18
N LYS A 200 -0.19 -12.22 11.57
CA LYS A 200 -0.11 -11.77 12.98
C LYS A 200 -1.28 -10.88 13.39
N GLY A 201 -2.14 -10.50 12.45
CA GLY A 201 -3.24 -9.58 12.73
C GLY A 201 -4.34 -9.62 11.68
N PHE A 202 -5.29 -8.72 11.83
CA PHE A 202 -6.40 -8.50 10.90
C PHE A 202 -6.80 -7.02 10.86
N ALA A 203 -7.46 -6.62 9.77
CA ALA A 203 -8.05 -5.30 9.64
C ALA A 203 -9.58 -5.36 9.68
N PHE A 204 -10.21 -4.29 10.16
CA PHE A 204 -11.66 -4.17 10.30
C PHE A 204 -12.08 -2.70 10.16
N LEU A 205 -13.38 -2.45 10.01
CA LEU A 205 -13.95 -1.11 9.88
C LEU A 205 -14.86 -0.82 11.09
N VAL A 206 -14.78 0.39 11.64
CA VAL A 206 -15.58 0.82 12.79
C VAL A 206 -16.10 2.25 12.58
N ASP A 207 -17.29 2.56 13.09
CA ASP A 207 -17.78 3.95 13.17
C ASP A 207 -17.17 4.72 14.36
N ALA A 208 -17.44 6.03 14.42
CA ALA A 208 -16.97 6.90 15.48
C ALA A 208 -17.50 6.52 16.86
N GLU A 209 -18.66 5.87 16.92
CA GLU A 209 -19.23 5.38 18.16
C GLU A 209 -18.67 4.01 18.57
N GLY A 210 -17.73 3.42 17.82
CA GLY A 210 -17.13 2.13 18.13
C GLY A 210 -17.96 0.92 17.69
N THR A 211 -18.94 1.09 16.81
CA THR A 211 -19.71 -0.01 16.22
C THR A 211 -18.93 -0.62 15.06
N VAL A 212 -18.70 -1.93 15.12
CA VAL A 212 -17.97 -2.66 14.08
C VAL A 212 -18.83 -2.79 12.84
N LEU A 213 -18.36 -2.27 11.71
CA LEU A 213 -19.09 -2.26 10.43
C LEU A 213 -18.66 -3.42 9.53
N VAL A 214 -17.36 -3.73 9.52
CA VAL A 214 -16.77 -4.81 8.73
C VAL A 214 -15.77 -5.53 9.60
N HIS A 215 -15.80 -6.87 9.64
CA HIS A 215 -14.88 -7.66 10.45
C HIS A 215 -14.72 -9.08 9.86
N PRO A 216 -13.53 -9.69 9.96
CA PRO A 216 -13.32 -11.08 9.52
C PRO A 216 -14.24 -12.09 10.22
N ASP A 217 -14.39 -11.96 11.54
CA ASP A 217 -15.42 -12.67 12.32
C ASP A 217 -16.77 -11.95 12.20
N GLN A 218 -17.70 -12.56 11.46
CA GLN A 218 -19.06 -12.04 11.22
C GLN A 218 -19.86 -11.86 12.51
N ASN A 219 -19.55 -12.58 13.59
CA ASN A 219 -20.23 -12.42 14.87
C ASN A 219 -19.91 -11.11 15.58
N ARG A 220 -18.91 -10.35 15.09
CA ARG A 220 -18.52 -9.04 15.62
C ARG A 220 -19.21 -7.89 14.88
N VAL A 221 -19.70 -8.11 13.66
CA VAL A 221 -20.34 -7.08 12.86
C VAL A 221 -21.60 -6.57 13.59
N MET A 222 -21.82 -5.26 13.56
CA MET A 222 -22.84 -4.50 14.30
C MET A 222 -22.74 -4.54 15.83
N LYS A 223 -21.67 -5.13 16.41
CA LYS A 223 -21.42 -5.05 17.86
C LYS A 223 -20.52 -3.87 18.19
N LYS A 224 -20.65 -3.35 19.41
CA LYS A 224 -19.73 -2.36 19.96
C LYS A 224 -18.38 -3.00 20.26
N LEU A 225 -17.31 -2.23 20.05
CA LEU A 225 -16.03 -2.48 20.69
C LEU A 225 -16.21 -2.45 22.22
N ALA A 226 -15.26 -3.03 22.95
CA ALA A 226 -15.32 -3.02 24.42
C ALA A 226 -15.49 -1.57 24.94
N ASP A 227 -16.23 -1.41 26.04
CA ASP A 227 -16.75 -0.12 26.54
C ASP A 227 -15.69 0.98 26.78
N ASN A 228 -14.40 0.63 26.78
CA ASN A 228 -13.27 1.53 27.00
C ASN A 228 -12.48 1.89 25.73
N VAL A 229 -12.89 1.44 24.55
CA VAL A 229 -12.19 1.73 23.28
C VAL A 229 -12.95 2.77 22.48
N ASP A 230 -12.46 4.01 22.52
CA ASP A 230 -12.94 5.13 21.70
C ASP A 230 -12.02 5.30 20.47
N PRO A 231 -12.47 4.90 19.26
CA PRO A 231 -11.66 4.99 18.04
C PRO A 231 -11.19 6.41 17.75
N ALA A 232 -12.02 7.43 18.03
CA ALA A 232 -11.70 8.82 17.71
C ALA A 232 -10.54 9.33 18.56
N ARG A 233 -10.54 9.00 19.86
CA ARG A 233 -9.46 9.35 20.79
C ARG A 233 -8.14 8.69 20.41
N PHE A 234 -8.15 7.41 20.04
CA PHE A 234 -6.93 6.69 19.69
C PHE A 234 -6.40 7.06 18.30
N ALA A 235 -7.29 7.33 17.34
CA ALA A 235 -6.90 7.82 16.02
C ALA A 235 -6.20 9.19 16.06
N ALA A 236 -6.60 10.08 16.99
CA ALA A 236 -5.97 11.39 17.15
C ALA A 236 -4.51 11.29 17.64
N ASN A 237 -4.22 10.30 18.47
CA ASN A 237 -2.89 10.10 19.06
C ASN A 237 -2.03 9.10 18.28
N GLY A 238 -2.63 8.31 17.38
CA GLY A 238 -1.96 7.29 16.56
C GLY A 238 -1.40 6.09 17.35
N ALA A 239 -1.56 6.08 18.67
CA ALA A 239 -1.00 5.06 19.55
C ALA A 239 -1.87 3.79 19.55
N PRO A 240 -1.27 2.59 19.49
CA PRO A 240 -2.00 1.34 19.63
C PRO A 240 -2.63 1.22 21.03
N VAL A 241 -3.86 0.72 21.09
CA VAL A 241 -4.54 0.34 22.33
C VAL A 241 -4.45 -1.16 22.54
N GLU A 242 -4.02 -1.58 23.73
CA GLU A 242 -4.04 -2.99 24.12
C GLU A 242 -5.46 -3.39 24.53
N ARG A 243 -5.97 -4.44 23.90
CA ARG A 243 -7.31 -4.96 24.13
C ARG A 243 -7.26 -6.13 25.10
N GLY A 244 -8.37 -6.37 25.82
CA GLY A 244 -8.49 -7.47 26.77
C GLY A 244 -8.40 -8.88 26.16
N ASP A 245 -8.33 -8.99 24.84
CA ASP A 245 -8.09 -10.23 24.09
C ASP A 245 -6.61 -10.44 23.74
N GLY A 246 -5.70 -9.59 24.22
CA GLY A 246 -4.26 -9.69 23.96
C GLY A 246 -3.80 -9.08 22.62
N THR A 247 -4.68 -8.38 21.92
CA THR A 247 -4.35 -7.68 20.67
C THR A 247 -3.98 -6.21 20.91
N MET A 248 -3.07 -5.68 20.09
CA MET A 248 -2.76 -4.26 19.99
C MET A 248 -3.48 -3.70 18.76
N THR A 249 -4.37 -2.73 18.97
CA THR A 249 -5.21 -2.18 17.90
C THR A 249 -4.92 -0.71 17.66
N SER A 250 -4.67 -0.34 16.41
CA SER A 250 -4.52 1.07 15.99
C SER A 250 -5.68 1.47 15.07
N PHE A 251 -6.12 2.73 15.19
CA PHE A 251 -7.26 3.26 14.43
C PHE A 251 -6.81 4.38 13.49
N PHE A 252 -7.26 4.31 12.24
CA PHE A 252 -6.87 5.22 11.16
C PHE A 252 -8.11 5.90 10.57
N PRO A 253 -8.24 7.23 10.65
CA PRO A 253 -9.43 7.93 10.21
C PRO A 253 -9.56 7.94 8.70
N ILE A 254 -10.74 7.58 8.19
CA ILE A 254 -11.08 7.70 6.77
C ILE A 254 -11.51 9.14 6.50
N LYS A 255 -10.61 9.92 5.90
CA LYS A 255 -10.86 11.34 5.59
C LYS A 255 -11.73 11.48 4.33
N GLY A 256 -12.47 12.58 4.23
CA GLY A 256 -13.26 12.92 3.03
C GLY A 256 -14.69 12.37 3.03
N LEU A 257 -15.10 11.61 4.05
CA LEU A 257 -16.49 11.19 4.21
C LEU A 257 -17.30 12.33 4.84
N SER A 258 -18.31 12.82 4.12
CA SER A 258 -19.03 14.06 4.49
C SER A 258 -20.15 13.87 5.52
N SER A 259 -20.65 12.65 5.71
CA SER A 259 -21.84 12.34 6.55
C SER A 259 -21.58 11.29 7.62
N VAL A 260 -20.44 10.60 7.55
CA VAL A 260 -20.06 9.55 8.48
C VAL A 260 -18.59 9.69 8.85
N THR A 261 -18.24 9.31 10.06
CA THR A 261 -16.85 9.29 10.54
C THR A 261 -16.47 7.86 10.83
N TRP A 262 -15.64 7.27 9.99
CA TRP A 262 -15.22 5.87 10.09
C TRP A 262 -13.71 5.75 10.25
N TYR A 263 -13.31 4.62 10.84
CA TYR A 263 -11.92 4.30 11.10
C TYR A 263 -11.61 2.89 10.59
N VAL A 264 -10.45 2.73 9.96
CA VAL A 264 -9.85 1.42 9.76
C VAL A 264 -9.15 1.03 11.06
N GLY A 265 -9.54 -0.10 11.63
CA GLY A 265 -8.84 -0.71 12.76
C GLY A 265 -7.88 -1.78 12.28
N ILE A 266 -6.60 -1.70 12.66
CA ILE A 266 -5.64 -2.79 12.48
C ILE A 266 -5.34 -3.38 13.83
N SER A 267 -5.62 -4.67 14.00
CA SER A 267 -5.42 -5.41 15.24
C SER A 267 -4.32 -6.44 15.06
N MET A 268 -3.27 -6.37 15.87
CA MET A 268 -2.12 -7.27 15.84
C MET A 268 -2.03 -8.06 17.14
N ASP A 269 -1.78 -9.36 17.06
CA ASP A 269 -1.59 -10.25 18.20
C ASP A 269 -0.24 -9.98 18.87
N ARG A 270 -0.26 -9.51 20.13
CA ARG A 270 0.96 -9.15 20.85
C ARG A 270 1.87 -10.37 21.07
N ALA A 271 1.31 -11.54 21.34
CA ALA A 271 2.11 -12.74 21.59
C ALA A 271 2.87 -13.17 20.32
N LYS A 272 2.19 -13.17 19.16
CA LYS A 272 2.83 -13.47 17.87
C LYS A 272 3.87 -12.42 17.46
N LEU A 273 3.65 -11.16 17.81
CA LEU A 273 4.64 -10.10 17.58
C LEU A 273 5.89 -10.34 18.43
N MET A 274 5.76 -10.80 19.67
CA MET A 274 6.87 -11.00 20.60
C MET A 274 7.63 -12.32 20.41
N GLU A 275 7.12 -13.25 19.60
CA GLU A 275 7.76 -14.56 19.35
C GLU A 275 9.26 -14.47 18.99
N PRO A 276 9.73 -13.54 18.12
CA PRO A 276 11.17 -13.39 17.85
C PRO A 276 11.99 -12.93 19.07
N ILE A 277 11.38 -12.17 19.99
CA ILE A 277 12.02 -11.69 21.22
C ILE A 277 12.14 -12.81 22.25
N ASP A 278 11.19 -13.74 22.30
CA ASP A 278 11.28 -14.87 23.24
C ASP A 278 12.44 -15.83 22.90
N GLY A 279 12.69 -16.07 21.61
CA GLY A 279 13.89 -16.77 21.16
C GLY A 279 15.18 -16.03 21.51
N PHE A 280 15.19 -14.71 21.31
CA PHE A 280 16.33 -13.85 21.65
C PHE A 280 16.60 -13.80 23.17
N ARG A 281 15.56 -13.73 24.00
CA ARG A 281 15.63 -13.77 25.48
C ARG A 281 16.29 -15.07 25.95
N THR A 282 15.87 -16.20 25.39
CA THR A 282 16.39 -17.52 25.77
C THR A 282 17.87 -17.65 25.40
N LEU A 283 18.25 -17.21 24.20
CA LEU A 283 19.65 -17.22 23.75
C LEU A 283 20.55 -16.33 24.64
N LEU A 284 20.12 -15.10 24.93
CA LEU A 284 20.87 -14.19 25.80
C LEU A 284 21.00 -14.72 27.24
N ALA A 285 19.96 -15.38 27.77
CA ALA A 285 20.03 -16.00 29.09
C ALA A 285 21.08 -17.11 29.14
N VAL A 286 21.15 -17.98 28.11
CA VAL A 286 22.16 -19.05 28.03
C VAL A 286 23.58 -18.46 27.95
N ILE A 287 23.80 -17.46 27.09
CA ILE A 287 25.10 -16.81 26.95
C ILE A 287 25.52 -16.12 28.26
N SER A 288 24.58 -15.44 28.93
CA SER A 288 24.81 -14.75 30.20
C SER A 288 25.20 -15.71 31.32
N VAL A 289 24.50 -16.84 31.44
CA VAL A 289 24.84 -17.90 32.41
C VAL A 289 26.20 -18.50 32.08
N GLY A 290 26.47 -18.82 30.81
CA GLY A 290 27.77 -19.33 30.37
C GLY A 290 28.92 -18.39 30.70
N MET A 291 28.74 -17.09 30.47
CA MET A 291 29.74 -16.05 30.76
C MET A 291 30.01 -15.91 32.26
N VAL A 292 28.97 -15.91 33.11
CA VAL A 292 29.13 -15.85 34.57
C VAL A 292 29.87 -17.09 35.08
N VAL A 293 29.50 -18.30 34.62
CA VAL A 293 30.20 -19.54 35.00
C VAL A 293 31.68 -19.46 34.63
N LEU A 294 31.99 -19.01 33.41
CA LEU A 294 33.36 -18.88 32.93
C LEU A 294 34.17 -17.87 33.75
N LEU A 295 33.58 -16.71 34.09
CA LEU A 295 34.21 -15.68 34.91
C LEU A 295 34.42 -16.13 36.37
N VAL A 296 33.48 -16.87 36.95
CA VAL A 296 33.60 -17.43 38.31
C VAL A 296 34.69 -18.50 38.37
N LEU A 297 34.78 -19.37 37.36
CA LEU A 297 35.85 -20.37 37.25
C LEU A 297 37.23 -19.72 37.05
N ALA A 298 37.31 -18.69 36.20
CA ALA A 298 38.55 -17.93 35.98
C ALA A 298 39.00 -17.21 37.26
N LEU A 299 38.09 -16.53 37.96
CA LEU A 299 38.39 -15.82 39.22
C LEU A 299 38.71 -16.78 40.36
N GLY A 300 38.02 -17.91 40.45
CA GLY A 300 38.29 -18.97 41.42
C GLY A 300 39.67 -19.61 41.21
N GLY A 301 40.03 -19.90 39.96
CA GLY A 301 41.36 -20.38 39.60
C GLY A 301 42.47 -19.37 39.92
N LEU A 302 42.21 -18.09 39.68
CA LEU A 302 43.14 -17.00 39.99
C LEU A 302 43.37 -16.84 41.50
N ILE A 303 42.30 -16.77 42.30
CA ILE A 303 42.39 -16.65 43.77
C ILE A 303 43.03 -17.89 44.40
N TYR A 304 42.71 -19.08 43.90
CA TYR A 304 43.32 -20.32 44.38
C TYR A 304 44.85 -20.35 44.16
N ARG A 305 45.31 -19.92 42.97
CA ARG A 305 46.74 -19.82 42.66
C ARG A 305 47.44 -18.72 43.46
N LEU A 306 46.83 -17.53 43.59
CA LEU A 306 47.49 -16.36 44.16
C LEU A 306 47.47 -16.28 45.69
N VAL A 307 46.46 -16.87 46.35
CA VAL A 307 46.21 -16.68 47.79
C VAL A 307 46.12 -18.01 48.56
N ALA A 308 45.26 -18.94 48.14
CA ALA A 308 44.97 -20.15 48.93
C ALA A 308 46.16 -21.12 49.01
N ARG A 309 46.82 -21.38 47.88
CA ARG A 309 47.96 -22.31 47.80
C ARG A 309 49.19 -21.84 48.60
N PRO A 310 49.60 -20.55 48.55
CA PRO A 310 50.68 -20.02 49.41
C PRO A 310 50.38 -20.08 50.91
N ILE A 311 49.16 -19.73 51.35
CA ILE A 311 48.79 -19.77 52.79
C ILE A 311 48.87 -21.18 53.35
N MET A 312 48.38 -22.18 52.60
CA MET A 312 48.45 -23.58 53.03
C MET A 312 49.91 -24.06 53.19
N ARG A 313 50.80 -23.64 52.30
CA ARG A 313 52.22 -23.99 52.32
C ARG A 313 52.95 -23.36 53.51
N ILE A 314 52.71 -22.09 53.82
CA ILE A 314 53.28 -21.42 55.03
C ILE A 314 52.71 -22.05 56.31
N THR A 315 51.42 -22.40 56.34
CA THR A 315 50.80 -23.07 57.50
C THR A 315 51.38 -24.47 57.74
N HIS A 316 51.77 -25.17 56.67
CA HIS A 316 52.45 -26.46 56.76
C HIS A 316 53.89 -26.30 57.29
N ALA A 317 54.66 -25.34 56.77
CA ALA A 317 56.01 -25.03 57.25
C ALA A 317 56.02 -24.65 58.74
N MET A 318 55.02 -23.91 59.21
CA MET A 318 54.88 -23.56 60.64
C MET A 318 54.57 -24.77 61.53
N ARG A 319 53.88 -25.80 61.02
CA ARG A 319 53.66 -27.06 61.76
C ARG A 319 54.92 -27.92 61.83
N CYS A 320 55.73 -27.95 60.78
CA CYS A 320 57.03 -28.64 60.80
C CYS A 320 58.00 -27.97 61.79
N LEU A 321 58.08 -26.63 61.78
CA LEU A 321 58.88 -25.88 62.75
C LEU A 321 58.42 -26.10 64.21
N ALA A 322 57.09 -26.14 64.44
CA ALA A 322 56.54 -26.42 65.77
C ALA A 322 56.76 -27.88 66.24
N ALA A 323 57.05 -28.80 65.33
CA ALA A 323 57.39 -30.20 65.61
C ALA A 323 58.91 -30.43 65.80
N GLY A 324 59.72 -29.36 65.76
CA GLY A 324 61.17 -29.40 65.97
C GLY A 324 61.99 -29.59 64.69
N ASP A 325 61.36 -29.59 63.51
CA ASP A 325 62.05 -29.67 62.23
C ASP A 325 62.39 -28.27 61.69
N VAL A 326 63.66 -27.88 61.86
CA VAL A 326 64.22 -26.58 61.44
C VAL A 326 64.82 -26.60 60.03
N GLU A 327 64.83 -27.75 59.35
CA GLU A 327 65.33 -27.90 57.97
C GLU A 327 64.25 -27.54 56.92
N THR A 328 62.97 -27.65 57.29
CA THR A 328 61.84 -27.36 56.39
C THR A 328 61.93 -25.96 55.76
N GLU A 329 61.95 -25.91 54.43
CA GLU A 329 62.02 -24.67 53.65
C GLU A 329 60.73 -23.85 53.82
N ILE A 330 60.87 -22.55 54.12
CA ILE A 330 59.73 -21.66 54.31
C ILE A 330 59.33 -21.10 52.92
N PRO A 331 58.18 -21.52 52.37
CA PRO A 331 57.78 -21.13 51.03
C PRO A 331 57.26 -19.68 50.99
N ALA A 332 57.37 -19.05 49.82
CA ALA A 332 56.87 -17.70 49.52
C ALA A 332 57.60 -16.53 50.20
N ARG A 333 58.88 -16.71 50.57
CA ARG A 333 59.75 -15.71 51.23
C ARG A 333 60.13 -14.51 50.36
N GLU A 334 59.94 -14.60 49.04
CA GLU A 334 60.24 -13.54 48.06
C GLU A 334 59.01 -12.67 47.73
N ARG A 335 57.86 -12.93 48.36
CA ARG A 335 56.67 -12.08 48.18
C ARG A 335 56.79 -10.82 49.03
N THR A 336 56.28 -9.71 48.50
CA THR A 336 56.29 -8.38 49.15
C THR A 336 54.90 -7.97 49.67
N ASP A 337 54.00 -8.93 49.86
CA ASP A 337 52.64 -8.72 50.38
C ASP A 337 52.47 -9.32 51.78
N GLU A 338 51.28 -9.27 52.35
CA GLU A 338 51.00 -9.72 53.73
C GLU A 338 51.29 -11.21 53.95
N ILE A 339 51.34 -12.01 52.86
CA ILE A 339 51.75 -13.43 52.89
C ILE A 339 53.27 -13.55 52.99
N GLY A 340 54.00 -12.62 52.34
CA GLY A 340 55.45 -12.46 52.45
C GLY A 340 55.89 -12.02 53.85
N GLU A 341 55.21 -11.05 54.46
CA GLU A 341 55.48 -10.66 55.86
C GLU A 341 55.27 -11.82 56.85
N MET A 342 54.27 -12.69 56.61
CA MET A 342 54.07 -13.91 57.41
C MET A 342 55.20 -14.95 57.21
N ALA A 343 55.73 -15.10 56.00
CA ALA A 343 56.87 -15.98 55.70
C ALA A 343 58.17 -15.42 56.29
N GLU A 344 58.33 -14.10 56.31
CA GLU A 344 59.44 -13.39 56.92
C GLU A 344 59.43 -13.50 58.45
N ALA A 345 58.28 -13.30 59.10
CA ALA A 345 58.12 -13.50 60.54
C ALA A 345 58.38 -14.96 60.97
N LEU A 346 57.97 -15.94 60.17
CA LEU A 346 58.30 -17.36 60.38
C LEU A 346 59.79 -17.64 60.16
N GLY A 347 60.42 -16.90 59.25
CA GLY A 347 61.86 -16.90 59.00
C GLY A 347 62.67 -16.34 60.16
N ILE A 348 62.22 -15.25 60.80
CA ILE A 348 62.84 -14.67 62.01
C ILE A 348 62.76 -15.66 63.20
N PHE A 349 61.65 -16.41 63.32
CA PHE A 349 61.49 -17.45 64.33
C PHE A 349 62.42 -18.66 64.11
N ARG A 350 62.67 -19.04 62.85
CA ARG A 350 63.69 -20.04 62.46
C ARG A 350 65.11 -19.52 62.69
N GLN A 351 65.37 -18.25 62.36
CA GLN A 351 66.70 -17.63 62.40
C GLN A 351 67.22 -17.45 63.82
N SER A 352 66.35 -17.17 64.81
CA SER A 352 66.74 -17.06 66.22
C SER A 352 67.21 -18.38 66.86
N LEU A 353 67.14 -19.51 66.16
CA LEU A 353 67.67 -20.81 66.58
C LEU A 353 69.05 -21.16 65.98
N VAL A 354 69.56 -20.40 64.99
CA VAL A 354 70.75 -20.80 64.20
C VAL A 354 71.90 -19.78 64.23
N ASP A 355 71.70 -18.58 64.77
CA ASP A 355 72.72 -17.52 64.73
C ASP A 355 73.81 -17.68 65.80
N ASN A 356 74.86 -18.45 65.50
CA ASN A 356 76.17 -18.28 66.14
C ASN A 356 77.31 -18.53 65.13
N LYS A 357 78.20 -17.54 65.01
CA LYS A 357 79.41 -17.46 64.17
C LYS A 357 79.25 -16.81 62.79
N THR A 358 78.87 -15.54 62.90
CA THR A 358 79.46 -14.38 62.23
C THR A 358 80.69 -14.58 61.35
N PHE A 359 80.55 -14.02 60.14
CA PHE A 359 81.46 -13.07 59.49
C PHE A 359 82.93 -13.47 59.35
N GLU A 360 83.25 -14.10 58.22
CA GLU A 360 84.58 -13.97 57.59
C GLU A 360 84.58 -14.21 56.06
N ALA A 361 83.41 -14.21 55.39
CA ALA A 361 83.31 -14.51 53.94
C ALA A 361 82.77 -13.34 53.09
N GLU A 362 82.84 -12.11 53.59
CA GLU A 362 82.15 -10.96 52.98
C GLU A 362 82.89 -10.34 51.77
N GLN A 363 84.15 -10.69 51.52
CA GLN A 363 84.93 -10.08 50.43
C GLN A 363 85.04 -10.91 49.14
N ALA A 364 84.67 -12.19 49.13
CA ALA A 364 84.64 -12.99 47.90
C ALA A 364 83.28 -12.93 47.16
N ALA A 365 82.18 -12.67 47.88
CA ALA A 365 80.82 -12.67 47.33
C ALA A 365 80.49 -11.48 46.40
N LEU A 366 81.23 -10.37 46.50
CA LEU A 366 80.95 -9.15 45.72
C LEU A 366 81.24 -9.29 44.22
N LYS A 367 82.18 -10.16 43.80
CA LYS A 367 82.45 -10.43 42.38
C LYS A 367 81.47 -11.43 41.76
N ALA A 368 81.13 -12.50 42.49
CA ALA A 368 80.11 -13.46 42.06
C ALA A 368 78.70 -12.84 41.99
N ARG A 369 78.35 -11.93 42.92
CA ARG A 369 77.09 -11.17 42.89
C ARG A 369 77.01 -10.22 41.70
N ALA A 370 78.12 -9.60 41.27
CA ALA A 370 78.11 -8.71 40.12
C ALA A 370 77.88 -9.45 38.78
N GLU A 371 78.38 -10.68 38.62
CA GLU A 371 78.10 -11.53 37.45
C GLU A 371 76.71 -12.18 37.51
N GLU A 372 76.25 -12.58 38.69
CA GLU A 372 74.89 -13.12 38.88
C GLU A 372 73.80 -12.04 38.70
N GLU A 373 74.03 -10.81 39.18
CA GLU A 373 73.14 -9.66 38.95
C GLU A 373 73.10 -9.26 37.48
N LYS A 374 74.23 -9.32 36.76
CA LYS A 374 74.25 -9.09 35.31
C LYS A 374 73.42 -10.13 34.56
N GLY A 375 73.54 -11.41 34.91
CA GLY A 375 72.74 -12.49 34.33
C GLY A 375 71.25 -12.44 34.72
N LYS A 376 70.91 -11.93 35.91
CA LYS A 376 69.51 -11.66 36.32
C LYS A 376 68.92 -10.46 35.59
N ALA A 377 69.66 -9.35 35.49
CA ALA A 377 69.24 -8.16 34.75
C ALA A 377 69.07 -8.45 33.26
N MET A 378 69.96 -9.23 32.64
CA MET A 378 69.84 -9.63 31.24
C MET A 378 68.64 -10.55 31.00
N ARG A 379 68.34 -11.48 31.91
CA ARG A 379 67.12 -12.32 31.85
C ARG A 379 65.84 -11.50 32.03
N GLN A 380 65.80 -10.59 32.99
CA GLN A 380 64.66 -9.69 33.17
C GLN A 380 64.45 -8.78 31.96
N LEU A 381 65.53 -8.28 31.35
CA LEU A 381 65.46 -7.50 30.12
C LEU A 381 64.94 -8.36 28.94
N ALA A 382 65.42 -9.59 28.83
CA ALA A 382 64.94 -10.56 27.82
C ALA A 382 63.45 -10.91 28.02
N ASP A 383 63.01 -11.16 29.26
CA ASP A 383 61.62 -11.48 29.59
C ASP A 383 60.68 -10.29 29.31
N SER A 384 61.10 -9.07 29.69
CA SER A 384 60.40 -7.82 29.38
C SER A 384 60.32 -7.56 27.87
N PHE A 385 61.42 -7.81 27.16
CA PHE A 385 61.48 -7.70 25.70
C PHE A 385 60.56 -8.74 25.03
N GLU A 386 60.55 -9.99 25.48
CA GLU A 386 59.64 -11.04 25.00
C GLU A 386 58.17 -10.67 25.22
N GLN A 387 57.82 -10.19 26.41
CA GLN A 387 56.46 -9.80 26.73
C GLN A 387 55.99 -8.60 25.88
N THR A 388 56.86 -7.61 25.70
CA THR A 388 56.53 -6.39 24.95
C THR A 388 56.46 -6.67 23.45
N VAL A 389 57.53 -7.22 22.88
CA VAL A 389 57.64 -7.48 21.44
C VAL A 389 56.73 -8.64 21.02
N GLY A 390 56.69 -9.73 21.79
CA GLY A 390 55.75 -10.84 21.55
C GLY A 390 54.29 -10.40 21.69
N GLY A 391 53.98 -9.50 22.63
CA GLY A 391 52.67 -8.86 22.75
C GLY A 391 52.28 -8.04 21.52
N VAL A 392 53.22 -7.24 20.99
CA VAL A 392 53.02 -6.44 19.76
C VAL A 392 52.84 -7.33 18.54
N ILE A 393 53.70 -8.34 18.34
CA ILE A 393 53.60 -9.29 17.22
C ILE A 393 52.27 -10.05 17.27
N GLY A 394 51.86 -10.51 18.46
CA GLY A 394 50.56 -11.16 18.65
C GLY A 394 49.38 -10.22 18.36
N ALA A 395 49.49 -8.94 18.69
CA ALA A 395 48.47 -7.94 18.35
C ALA A 395 48.39 -7.67 16.85
N VAL A 396 49.54 -7.57 16.16
CA VAL A 396 49.60 -7.42 14.70
C VAL A 396 48.99 -8.63 14.00
N THR A 397 49.33 -9.85 14.44
CA THR A 397 48.80 -11.10 13.86
C THR A 397 47.28 -11.17 13.96
N ARG A 398 46.70 -10.90 15.15
CA ARG A 398 45.24 -10.87 15.35
C ARG A 398 44.55 -9.79 14.51
N ARG A 399 45.20 -8.63 14.32
CA ARG A 399 44.68 -7.55 13.46
C ARG A 399 44.72 -7.95 11.99
N ALA A 400 45.79 -8.60 11.55
CA ALA A 400 45.94 -9.15 10.21
C ALA A 400 44.86 -10.19 9.91
N GLU A 401 44.66 -11.18 10.79
CA GLU A 401 43.57 -12.17 10.68
C GLU A 401 42.19 -11.51 10.57
N SER A 402 41.90 -10.49 11.40
CA SER A 402 40.63 -9.76 11.33
C SER A 402 40.47 -8.99 10.02
N MET A 403 41.55 -8.39 9.51
CA MET A 403 41.52 -7.71 8.21
C MET A 403 41.34 -8.72 7.06
N GLU A 404 41.91 -9.92 7.15
CA GLU A 404 41.74 -10.96 6.13
C GLU A 404 40.27 -11.33 5.98
N VAL A 405 39.59 -11.60 7.10
CA VAL A 405 38.14 -11.90 7.10
C VAL A 405 37.34 -10.75 6.48
N ARG A 406 37.62 -9.50 6.87
CA ARG A 406 36.92 -8.32 6.34
C ARG A 406 37.15 -8.12 4.85
N ALA A 407 38.36 -8.36 4.36
CA ALA A 407 38.69 -8.26 2.94
C ALA A 407 38.02 -9.39 2.13
N GLN A 408 37.91 -10.61 2.68
CA GLN A 408 37.13 -11.69 2.06
C GLN A 408 35.62 -11.36 2.00
N GLU A 409 35.07 -10.79 3.07
CA GLU A 409 33.68 -10.31 3.10
C GLU A 409 33.45 -9.21 2.06
N MET A 410 34.38 -8.26 1.94
CA MET A 410 34.30 -7.20 0.95
C MET A 410 34.38 -7.73 -0.48
N ALA A 411 35.26 -8.70 -0.76
CA ALA A 411 35.34 -9.37 -2.06
C ALA A 411 34.04 -10.11 -2.42
N ARG A 412 33.42 -10.81 -1.44
CA ARG A 412 32.12 -11.47 -1.64
C ARG A 412 31.01 -10.46 -1.90
N ALA A 413 30.94 -9.38 -1.11
CA ALA A 413 29.95 -8.32 -1.30
C ALA A 413 30.09 -7.64 -2.67
N ALA A 414 31.32 -7.39 -3.12
CA ALA A 414 31.61 -6.85 -4.45
C ALA A 414 31.14 -7.82 -5.56
N SER A 415 31.45 -9.12 -5.44
CA SER A 415 30.99 -10.13 -6.40
C SER A 415 29.47 -10.23 -6.46
N GLN A 416 28.79 -10.23 -5.30
CA GLN A 416 27.34 -10.23 -5.23
C GLN A 416 26.73 -8.95 -5.84
N THR A 417 27.35 -7.79 -5.61
CA THR A 417 26.93 -6.52 -6.20
C THR A 417 27.06 -6.55 -7.72
N GLY A 418 28.14 -7.12 -8.27
CA GLY A 418 28.30 -7.31 -9.71
C GLY A 418 27.22 -8.21 -10.31
N GLN A 419 26.86 -9.31 -9.63
CA GLN A 419 25.77 -10.18 -10.08
C GLN A 419 24.42 -9.46 -10.08
N LEU A 420 24.12 -8.68 -9.03
CA LEU A 420 22.90 -7.88 -8.95
C LEU A 420 22.86 -6.81 -10.05
N ALA A 421 23.99 -6.16 -10.34
CA ALA A 421 24.11 -5.19 -11.42
C ALA A 421 23.86 -5.86 -12.79
N SER A 422 24.41 -7.05 -13.04
CA SER A 422 24.16 -7.81 -14.27
C SER A 422 22.67 -8.17 -14.44
N ASN A 423 22.01 -8.62 -13.36
CA ASN A 423 20.58 -8.91 -13.39
C ASN A 423 19.75 -7.64 -13.65
N ALA A 424 20.12 -6.52 -13.03
CA ALA A 424 19.47 -5.23 -13.26
C ALA A 424 19.67 -4.73 -14.70
N ALA A 425 20.84 -4.97 -15.30
CA ALA A 425 21.12 -4.64 -16.69
C ALA A 425 20.17 -5.38 -17.64
N ALA A 426 20.03 -6.70 -17.47
CA ALA A 426 19.11 -7.52 -18.26
C ALA A 426 17.65 -7.06 -18.12
N ALA A 427 17.20 -6.74 -16.90
CA ALA A 427 15.87 -6.21 -16.65
C ALA A 427 15.65 -4.83 -17.33
N THR A 428 16.69 -3.99 -17.34
CA THR A 428 16.66 -2.67 -17.97
C THR A 428 16.62 -2.79 -19.51
N GLU A 429 17.36 -3.73 -20.10
CA GLU A 429 17.29 -4.04 -21.54
C GLU A 429 15.89 -4.50 -21.96
N GLN A 430 15.29 -5.42 -21.19
CA GLN A 430 13.92 -5.86 -21.43
C GLN A 430 12.92 -4.70 -21.30
N THR A 431 13.11 -3.83 -20.31
CA THR A 431 12.28 -2.62 -20.14
C THR A 431 12.42 -1.68 -21.34
N SER A 432 13.63 -1.49 -21.85
CA SER A 432 13.88 -0.68 -23.05
C SER A 432 13.12 -1.20 -24.27
N ALA A 433 13.13 -2.52 -24.50
CA ALA A 433 12.37 -3.15 -25.58
C ALA A 433 10.85 -2.96 -25.41
N ASN A 434 10.34 -3.06 -24.18
CA ASN A 434 8.93 -2.80 -23.88
C ASN A 434 8.55 -1.33 -24.16
N VAL A 435 9.39 -0.38 -23.75
CA VAL A 435 9.18 1.05 -24.01
C VAL A 435 9.16 1.35 -25.51
N GLN A 436 10.05 0.75 -26.30
CA GLN A 436 10.04 0.86 -27.77
C GLN A 436 8.75 0.30 -28.38
N THR A 437 8.26 -0.82 -27.85
CA THR A 437 6.99 -1.43 -28.31
C THR A 437 5.80 -0.51 -28.05
N VAL A 438 5.74 0.11 -26.86
CA VAL A 438 4.69 1.08 -26.52
C VAL A 438 4.81 2.34 -27.37
N ALA A 439 6.04 2.77 -27.71
CA ALA A 439 6.26 3.90 -28.61
C ALA A 439 5.66 3.64 -29.99
N ALA A 440 5.96 2.49 -30.59
CA ALA A 440 5.41 2.08 -31.89
C ALA A 440 3.87 2.00 -31.86
N ALA A 441 3.29 1.41 -30.82
CA ALA A 441 1.84 1.35 -30.65
C ALA A 441 1.21 2.74 -30.51
N SER A 442 1.89 3.68 -29.83
CA SER A 442 1.43 5.06 -29.67
C SER A 442 1.46 5.83 -31.00
N GLU A 443 2.45 5.58 -31.85
CA GLU A 443 2.52 6.16 -33.20
C GLU A 443 1.40 5.62 -34.11
N GLU A 444 1.14 4.31 -34.05
CA GLU A 444 0.04 3.67 -34.79
C GLU A 444 -1.33 4.18 -34.35
N LEU A 445 -1.54 4.36 -33.04
CA LEU A 445 -2.74 4.99 -32.49
C LEU A 445 -2.90 6.44 -32.96
N SER A 446 -1.81 7.21 -32.96
CA SER A 446 -1.83 8.60 -33.44
C SER A 446 -2.25 8.68 -34.91
N SER A 447 -1.73 7.78 -35.75
CA SER A 447 -2.13 7.67 -37.16
C SER A 447 -3.61 7.29 -37.30
N SER A 448 -4.07 6.31 -36.53
CA SER A 448 -5.47 5.87 -36.54
C SER A 448 -6.44 6.97 -36.11
N ILE A 449 -6.09 7.75 -35.08
CA ILE A 449 -6.87 8.90 -34.61
C ILE A 449 -6.97 9.98 -35.68
N ALA A 450 -5.87 10.27 -36.39
CA ALA A 450 -5.86 11.24 -37.47
C ALA A 450 -6.79 10.81 -38.62
N GLU A 451 -6.80 9.52 -38.98
CA GLU A 451 -7.70 8.99 -40.00
C GLU A 451 -9.16 9.03 -39.55
N ILE A 452 -9.46 8.65 -38.31
CA ILE A 452 -10.82 8.76 -37.76
C ILE A 452 -11.29 10.21 -37.78
N SER A 453 -10.45 11.16 -37.39
CA SER A 453 -10.77 12.59 -37.45
C SER A 453 -11.14 13.04 -38.87
N ARG A 454 -10.36 12.61 -39.87
CA ARG A 454 -10.64 12.87 -41.30
C ARG A 454 -11.99 12.27 -41.73
N GLN A 455 -12.29 11.04 -41.33
CA GLN A 455 -13.55 10.35 -41.66
C GLN A 455 -14.77 11.00 -41.02
N VAL A 456 -14.64 11.48 -39.78
CA VAL A 456 -15.70 12.21 -39.07
C VAL A 456 -15.98 13.55 -39.76
N GLY A 457 -14.94 14.28 -40.14
CA GLY A 457 -15.07 15.53 -40.91
C GLY A 457 -15.79 15.30 -42.25
N HIS A 458 -15.41 14.25 -42.98
CA HIS A 458 -16.07 13.87 -44.23
C HIS A 458 -17.56 13.49 -44.02
N SER A 459 -17.87 12.75 -42.95
CA SER A 459 -19.25 12.39 -42.61
C SER A 459 -20.11 13.62 -42.27
N SER A 460 -19.54 14.60 -41.56
CA SER A 460 -20.21 15.86 -41.27
C SER A 460 -20.51 16.67 -42.54
N GLN A 461 -19.58 16.68 -43.50
CA GLN A 461 -19.82 17.30 -44.82
C GLN A 461 -20.99 16.62 -45.56
N ILE A 462 -21.00 15.29 -45.65
CA ILE A 462 -22.10 14.54 -46.30
C ILE A 462 -23.45 14.82 -45.62
N ALA A 463 -23.48 14.87 -44.29
CA ALA A 463 -24.70 15.21 -43.56
C ALA A 463 -25.18 16.63 -43.88
N GLY A 464 -24.27 17.60 -44.00
CA GLY A 464 -24.58 18.97 -44.42
C GLY A 464 -25.17 19.03 -45.85
N GLU A 465 -24.59 18.29 -46.79
CA GLU A 465 -25.11 18.18 -48.17
C GLU A 465 -26.51 17.54 -48.19
N ALA A 466 -26.72 16.46 -47.43
CA ALA A 466 -28.01 15.79 -47.30
C ALA A 466 -29.09 16.70 -46.69
N MET A 467 -28.74 17.52 -45.69
CA MET A 467 -29.63 18.51 -45.10
C MET A 467 -30.09 19.54 -46.13
N SER A 468 -29.16 20.04 -46.95
CA SER A 468 -29.47 20.96 -48.06
C SER A 468 -30.42 20.32 -49.08
N LEU A 469 -30.19 19.04 -49.42
CA LEU A 469 -31.04 18.29 -50.34
C LEU A 469 -32.46 18.09 -49.79
N ALA A 470 -32.58 17.69 -48.51
CA ALA A 470 -33.87 17.53 -47.84
C ALA A 470 -34.64 18.85 -47.76
N GLY A 471 -33.95 19.96 -47.48
CA GLY A 471 -34.55 21.29 -47.48
C GLY A 471 -35.14 21.68 -48.84
N ARG A 472 -34.39 21.46 -49.93
CA ARG A 472 -34.90 21.69 -51.30
C ARG A 472 -36.06 20.78 -51.66
N ALA A 473 -36.01 19.51 -51.26
CA ALA A 473 -37.11 18.56 -51.49
C ALA A 473 -38.39 19.02 -50.78
N ASN A 474 -38.28 19.42 -49.50
CA ASN A 474 -39.39 19.95 -48.71
C ASN A 474 -40.03 21.18 -49.38
N GLU A 475 -39.22 22.12 -49.88
CA GLU A 475 -39.71 23.31 -50.58
C GLU A 475 -40.53 22.94 -51.83
N LYS A 476 -40.07 21.98 -52.64
CA LYS A 476 -40.79 21.53 -53.84
C LYS A 476 -42.11 20.84 -53.50
N VAL A 477 -42.12 19.99 -52.47
CA VAL A 477 -43.34 19.26 -52.06
C VAL A 477 -44.35 20.21 -51.41
N VAL A 478 -43.91 21.18 -50.60
CA VAL A 478 -44.79 22.24 -50.08
C VAL A 478 -45.39 23.06 -51.23
N GLY A 479 -44.59 23.42 -52.24
CA GLY A 479 -45.09 24.09 -53.44
C GLY A 479 -46.15 23.27 -54.19
N LEU A 480 -45.97 21.95 -54.28
CA LEU A 480 -46.97 21.04 -54.85
C LEU A 480 -48.25 21.02 -54.01
N ALA A 481 -48.15 20.94 -52.68
CA ALA A 481 -49.30 20.97 -51.78
C ALA A 481 -50.15 22.23 -52.00
N THR A 482 -49.51 23.40 -52.08
CA THR A 482 -50.19 24.68 -52.36
C THR A 482 -50.85 24.69 -53.75
N ALA A 483 -50.21 24.11 -54.76
CA ALA A 483 -50.79 24.02 -56.10
C ALA A 483 -52.04 23.14 -56.11
N VAL A 484 -52.01 22.01 -55.41
CA VAL A 484 -53.14 21.08 -55.29
C VAL A 484 -54.30 21.71 -54.50
N GLU A 485 -54.03 22.48 -53.45
CA GLU A 485 -55.04 23.26 -52.72
C GLU A 485 -55.77 24.26 -53.63
N ARG A 486 -55.03 24.97 -54.50
CA ARG A 486 -55.64 25.87 -55.50
C ARG A 486 -56.51 25.12 -56.51
N ILE A 487 -56.11 23.93 -56.93
CA ILE A 487 -56.93 23.08 -57.82
C ILE A 487 -58.22 22.70 -57.09
N GLY A 488 -58.17 22.30 -55.82
CA GLY A 488 -59.35 22.00 -55.00
C GLY A 488 -60.36 23.15 -54.99
N ALA A 489 -59.90 24.38 -54.75
CA ALA A 489 -60.75 25.57 -54.76
C ALA A 489 -61.42 25.82 -56.14
N VAL A 490 -60.70 25.55 -57.24
CA VAL A 490 -61.26 25.65 -58.60
C VAL A 490 -62.33 24.57 -58.83
N VAL A 491 -62.08 23.34 -58.39
CA VAL A 491 -63.04 22.23 -58.52
C VAL A 491 -64.33 22.51 -57.75
N GLU A 492 -64.23 23.05 -56.54
CA GLU A 492 -65.39 23.46 -55.73
C GLU A 492 -66.20 24.58 -56.40
N LEU A 493 -65.53 25.57 -57.01
CA LEU A 493 -66.18 26.61 -57.78
C LEU A 493 -66.93 26.03 -59.00
N ILE A 494 -66.31 25.11 -59.75
CA ILE A 494 -66.95 24.46 -60.92
C ILE A 494 -68.18 23.65 -60.46
N ASN A 495 -68.07 22.92 -59.35
CA ASN A 495 -69.20 22.16 -58.78
C ASN A 495 -70.37 23.10 -58.40
N SER A 496 -70.05 24.24 -57.78
CA SER A 496 -71.03 25.28 -57.45
C SER A 496 -71.73 25.85 -58.69
N ILE A 497 -70.97 26.11 -59.77
CA ILE A 497 -71.51 26.56 -61.06
C ILE A 497 -72.40 25.48 -61.70
N ALA A 498 -71.98 24.21 -61.67
CA ALA A 498 -72.76 23.09 -62.18
C ALA A 498 -74.09 22.94 -61.41
N SER A 499 -74.05 23.06 -60.09
CA SER A 499 -75.24 23.06 -59.22
C SER A 499 -76.20 24.21 -59.51
N GLN A 500 -75.68 25.44 -59.69
CA GLN A 500 -76.50 26.59 -60.09
C GLN A 500 -77.09 26.42 -61.49
N THR A 501 -76.31 25.89 -62.44
CA THR A 501 -76.75 25.63 -63.82
C THR A 501 -77.86 24.58 -63.85
N ASN A 502 -77.75 23.54 -63.02
CA ASN A 502 -78.79 22.53 -62.85
C ASN A 502 -80.09 23.13 -62.29
N LEU A 503 -80.01 24.04 -61.31
CA LEU A 503 -81.18 24.75 -60.77
C LEU A 503 -81.81 25.70 -61.81
N LEU A 504 -81.01 26.44 -62.57
CA LEU A 504 -81.47 27.28 -63.67
C LEU A 504 -82.19 26.47 -64.75
N ALA A 505 -81.60 25.33 -65.15
CA ALA A 505 -82.16 24.43 -66.13
C ALA A 505 -83.46 23.77 -65.63
N LEU A 506 -83.55 23.46 -64.33
CA LEU A 506 -84.77 22.98 -63.70
C LEU A 506 -85.89 24.03 -63.75
N ASN A 507 -85.59 25.27 -63.37
CA ASN A 507 -86.55 26.38 -63.44
C ASN A 507 -87.02 26.63 -64.88
N ALA A 508 -86.10 26.58 -65.85
CA ALA A 508 -86.42 26.68 -67.28
C ALA A 508 -87.31 25.52 -67.76
N THR A 509 -87.08 24.29 -67.28
CA THR A 509 -87.91 23.12 -67.59
C THR A 509 -89.33 23.28 -67.04
N ILE A 510 -89.48 23.84 -65.83
CA ILE A 510 -90.78 24.12 -65.21
C ILE A 510 -91.54 25.17 -66.03
N GLU A 511 -90.90 26.27 -66.41
CA GLU A 511 -91.55 27.33 -67.19
C GLU A 511 -91.89 26.85 -68.62
N ALA A 512 -91.05 26.01 -69.22
CA ALA A 512 -91.34 25.36 -70.49
C ALA A 512 -92.57 24.44 -70.43
N ALA A 513 -92.72 23.68 -69.33
CA ALA A 513 -93.90 22.85 -69.09
C ALA A 513 -95.17 23.72 -68.88
N ARG A 514 -95.02 24.88 -68.25
CA ARG A 514 -96.11 25.85 -68.03
C ARG A 514 -96.61 26.50 -69.32
N ALA A 515 -95.74 26.68 -70.31
CA ALA A 515 -96.07 27.20 -71.63
C ALA A 515 -96.76 26.19 -72.58
N GLY A 516 -96.95 24.92 -72.15
CA GLY A 516 -97.66 23.90 -72.92
C GLY A 516 -96.98 23.53 -74.25
N GLU A 517 -97.76 23.40 -75.34
CA GLU A 517 -97.24 23.03 -76.68
C GLU A 517 -96.20 24.03 -77.22
N ALA A 518 -96.30 25.33 -76.87
CA ALA A 518 -95.37 26.36 -77.31
C ALA A 518 -93.97 26.25 -76.66
N GLY A 519 -93.86 25.55 -75.52
CA GLY A 519 -92.62 25.40 -74.76
C GLY A 519 -91.80 24.15 -75.07
N LYS A 520 -92.28 23.23 -75.92
CA LYS A 520 -91.64 21.91 -76.16
C LYS A 520 -90.17 21.99 -76.58
N GLY A 521 -89.81 22.89 -77.50
CA GLY A 521 -88.43 23.05 -77.96
C GLY A 521 -87.50 23.56 -76.84
N PHE A 522 -88.02 24.48 -76.00
CA PHE A 522 -87.28 25.01 -74.85
C PHE A 522 -87.13 23.97 -73.74
N ALA A 523 -88.13 23.11 -73.52
CA ALA A 523 -88.09 22.01 -72.56
C ALA A 523 -86.98 21.00 -72.89
N VAL A 524 -86.78 20.67 -74.17
CA VAL A 524 -85.71 19.74 -74.61
C VAL A 524 -84.33 20.34 -74.32
N VAL A 525 -84.11 21.61 -74.68
CA VAL A 525 -82.83 22.29 -74.41
C VAL A 525 -82.58 22.40 -72.89
N ALA A 526 -83.59 22.76 -72.11
CA ALA A 526 -83.48 22.84 -70.65
C ALA A 526 -83.14 21.46 -70.02
N SER A 527 -83.74 20.37 -70.51
CA SER A 527 -83.42 19.00 -70.08
C SER A 527 -82.00 18.58 -70.45
N GLU A 528 -81.51 18.96 -71.64
CA GLU A 528 -80.14 18.67 -72.07
C GLU A 528 -79.13 19.42 -71.21
N VAL A 529 -79.36 20.72 -70.95
CA VAL A 529 -78.52 21.54 -70.06
C VAL A 529 -78.53 20.97 -68.64
N LYS A 530 -79.68 20.52 -68.14
CA LYS A 530 -79.80 19.87 -66.83
C LYS A 530 -78.96 18.58 -66.74
N THR A 531 -79.02 17.77 -67.79
CA THR A 531 -78.25 16.52 -67.89
C THR A 531 -76.75 16.80 -67.93
N LEU A 532 -76.33 17.78 -68.74
CA LEU A 532 -74.94 18.20 -68.85
C LEU A 532 -74.42 18.75 -67.51
N ALA A 533 -75.20 19.58 -66.82
CA ALA A 533 -74.87 20.10 -65.49
C ALA A 533 -74.73 18.98 -64.45
N THR A 534 -75.59 17.96 -64.50
CA THR A 534 -75.49 16.78 -63.61
C THR A 534 -74.22 15.97 -63.90
N GLN A 535 -73.87 15.78 -65.18
CA GLN A 535 -72.62 15.11 -65.58
C GLN A 535 -71.39 15.92 -65.15
N THR A 536 -71.43 17.25 -65.29
CA THR A 536 -70.36 18.14 -64.81
C THR A 536 -70.19 18.04 -63.30
N ALA A 537 -71.27 18.09 -62.53
CA ALA A 537 -71.23 17.94 -61.07
C ALA A 537 -70.59 16.62 -60.65
N LYS A 538 -71.02 15.50 -61.26
CA LYS A 538 -70.44 14.18 -61.02
C LYS A 538 -68.94 14.13 -61.37
N ALA A 539 -68.55 14.67 -62.52
CA ALA A 539 -67.15 14.70 -62.92
C ALA A 539 -66.30 15.56 -61.96
N THR A 540 -66.86 16.67 -61.44
CA THR A 540 -66.17 17.47 -60.42
C THR A 540 -66.07 16.76 -59.07
N ASP A 541 -67.06 15.96 -58.67
CA ASP A 541 -66.97 15.15 -57.44
C ASP A 541 -65.85 14.10 -57.56
N ASP A 542 -65.73 13.43 -58.71
CA ASP A 542 -64.67 12.46 -58.98
C ASP A 542 -63.28 13.15 -58.95
N ILE A 543 -63.14 14.34 -59.54
CA ILE A 543 -61.90 15.14 -59.48
C ILE A 543 -61.61 15.58 -58.05
N ALA A 544 -62.61 16.01 -57.28
CA ALA A 544 -62.44 16.42 -55.89
C ALA A 544 -61.89 15.26 -55.03
N ALA A 545 -62.40 14.04 -55.23
CA ALA A 545 -61.87 12.85 -54.57
C ALA A 545 -60.40 12.57 -54.94
N GLN A 546 -60.04 12.76 -56.22
CA GLN A 546 -58.65 12.59 -56.67
C GLN A 546 -57.72 13.67 -56.08
N VAL A 547 -58.17 14.93 -56.05
CA VAL A 547 -57.43 16.04 -55.43
C VAL A 547 -57.21 15.77 -53.95
N ALA A 548 -58.23 15.33 -53.21
CA ALA A 548 -58.11 14.98 -51.80
C ALA A 548 -57.07 13.86 -51.57
N THR A 549 -57.05 12.85 -52.43
CA THR A 549 -56.05 11.77 -52.39
C THR A 549 -54.63 12.30 -52.62
N ILE A 550 -54.44 13.19 -53.61
CA ILE A 550 -53.15 13.82 -53.87
C ILE A 550 -52.72 14.72 -52.71
N GLN A 551 -53.64 15.48 -52.10
CA GLN A 551 -53.36 16.31 -50.92
C GLN A 551 -52.89 15.46 -49.75
N ALA A 552 -53.57 14.35 -49.46
CA ALA A 552 -53.18 13.43 -48.40
C ALA A 552 -51.77 12.87 -48.64
N ALA A 553 -51.51 12.33 -49.84
CA ALA A 553 -50.19 11.79 -50.19
C ALA A 553 -49.08 12.85 -50.16
N THR A 554 -49.38 14.09 -50.55
CA THR A 554 -48.42 15.20 -50.48
C THR A 554 -48.14 15.59 -49.02
N GLY A 555 -49.18 15.58 -48.16
CA GLY A 555 -49.04 15.80 -46.73
C GLY A 555 -48.15 14.75 -46.05
N GLU A 556 -48.36 13.47 -46.38
CA GLU A 556 -47.50 12.36 -45.93
C GLU A 556 -46.05 12.56 -46.38
N ALA A 557 -45.82 12.89 -47.65
CA ALA A 557 -44.46 13.14 -48.18
C ALA A 557 -43.75 14.30 -47.47
N VAL A 558 -44.46 15.40 -47.13
CA VAL A 558 -43.88 16.49 -46.33
C VAL A 558 -43.46 15.99 -44.95
N GLN A 559 -44.27 15.15 -44.31
CA GLN A 559 -43.97 14.61 -42.99
C GLN A 559 -42.74 13.69 -43.03
N GLU A 560 -42.66 12.79 -44.02
CA GLU A 560 -41.50 11.92 -44.21
C GLU A 560 -40.21 12.71 -44.44
N ILE A 561 -40.23 13.77 -45.26
CA ILE A 561 -39.06 14.62 -45.50
C ILE A 561 -38.61 15.33 -44.21
N LYS A 562 -39.55 15.79 -43.37
CA LYS A 562 -39.24 16.39 -42.07
C LYS A 562 -38.59 15.38 -41.12
N ASP A 563 -39.04 14.13 -41.15
CA ASP A 563 -38.45 13.08 -40.31
C ASP A 563 -37.05 12.70 -40.81
N VAL A 564 -36.82 12.64 -42.13
CA VAL A 564 -35.48 12.49 -42.72
C VAL A 564 -34.57 13.65 -42.30
N ALA A 565 -35.03 14.90 -42.36
CA ALA A 565 -34.26 16.05 -41.90
C ALA A 565 -33.88 15.93 -40.42
N ARG A 566 -34.81 15.47 -39.56
CA ARG A 566 -34.52 15.24 -38.13
C ARG A 566 -33.44 14.17 -37.91
N VAL A 567 -33.47 13.09 -38.69
CA VAL A 567 -32.42 12.05 -38.65
C VAL A 567 -31.07 12.61 -39.05
N ILE A 568 -31.00 13.43 -40.11
CA ILE A 568 -29.76 14.05 -40.57
C ILE A 568 -29.18 15.03 -39.52
N THR A 569 -30.03 15.83 -38.86
CA THR A 569 -29.58 16.69 -37.75
C THR A 569 -28.91 15.85 -36.66
N ARG A 570 -29.53 14.73 -36.27
CA ARG A 570 -29.01 13.84 -35.25
C ARG A 570 -27.70 13.15 -35.67
N ILE A 571 -27.53 12.84 -36.96
CA ILE A 571 -26.24 12.36 -37.51
C ILE A 571 -25.15 13.43 -37.30
N ASN A 572 -25.44 14.69 -37.56
CA ASN A 572 -24.48 15.79 -37.41
C ASN A 572 -24.11 16.04 -35.93
N GLU A 573 -25.08 15.95 -35.01
CA GLU A 573 -24.83 16.01 -33.56
C GLU A 573 -23.91 14.86 -33.09
N VAL A 574 -24.14 13.64 -33.58
CA VAL A 574 -23.30 12.48 -33.30
C VAL A 574 -21.88 12.68 -33.87
N ALA A 575 -21.76 13.17 -35.10
CA ALA A 575 -20.45 13.47 -35.71
C ALA A 575 -19.67 14.50 -34.90
N THR A 576 -20.34 15.55 -34.42
CA THR A 576 -19.74 16.59 -33.55
C THR A 576 -19.24 15.99 -32.23
N SER A 577 -20.05 15.12 -31.61
CA SER A 577 -19.69 14.43 -30.37
C SER A 577 -18.49 13.50 -30.55
N ILE A 578 -18.46 12.75 -31.66
CA ILE A 578 -17.32 11.89 -32.00
C ILE A 578 -16.07 12.75 -32.25
N SER A 579 -16.18 13.87 -32.97
CA SER A 579 -15.05 14.78 -33.21
C SER A 579 -14.42 15.26 -31.91
N SER A 580 -15.24 15.67 -30.94
CA SER A 580 -14.76 16.07 -29.60
C SER A 580 -14.03 14.93 -28.89
N ALA A 581 -14.59 13.71 -28.91
CA ALA A 581 -13.96 12.54 -28.30
C ALA A 581 -12.63 12.18 -28.98
N VAL A 582 -12.55 12.29 -30.31
CA VAL A 582 -11.35 12.02 -31.10
C VAL A 582 -10.25 13.06 -30.82
N GLU A 583 -10.59 14.34 -30.67
CA GLU A 583 -9.64 15.36 -30.23
C GLU A 583 -9.07 15.08 -28.84
N GLN A 584 -9.93 14.66 -27.89
CA GLN A 584 -9.49 14.25 -26.55
C GLN A 584 -8.58 13.02 -26.60
N GLN A 585 -8.92 12.01 -27.41
CA GLN A 585 -8.07 10.83 -27.62
C GLN A 585 -6.71 11.22 -28.23
N GLY A 586 -6.69 12.16 -29.18
CA GLY A 586 -5.45 12.69 -29.77
C GLY A 586 -4.59 13.46 -28.76
N ALA A 587 -5.20 14.19 -27.82
CA ALA A 587 -4.47 14.83 -26.72
C ALA A 587 -3.85 13.79 -25.78
N ALA A 588 -4.63 12.79 -25.35
CA ALA A 588 -4.16 11.71 -24.48
C ALA A 588 -3.03 10.89 -25.13
N THR A 589 -3.16 10.54 -26.41
CA THR A 589 -2.14 9.77 -27.14
C THR A 589 -0.82 10.54 -27.27
N ARG A 590 -0.88 11.86 -27.48
CA ARG A 590 0.32 12.72 -27.46
C ARG A 590 0.97 12.77 -26.08
N GLU A 591 0.19 12.73 -25.01
CA GLU A 591 0.71 12.68 -23.65
C GLU A 591 1.37 11.33 -23.34
N ILE A 592 0.76 10.22 -23.77
CA ILE A 592 1.36 8.88 -23.70
C ILE A 592 2.70 8.87 -24.43
N SER A 593 2.76 9.39 -25.67
CA SER A 593 3.99 9.46 -26.45
C SER A 593 5.10 10.24 -25.72
N ARG A 594 4.77 11.38 -25.10
CA ARG A 594 5.73 12.13 -24.25
C ARG A 594 6.22 11.33 -23.05
N ASN A 595 5.32 10.66 -22.34
CA ASN A 595 5.66 9.83 -21.18
C ASN A 595 6.55 8.64 -21.58
N VAL A 596 6.30 8.04 -22.73
CA VAL A 596 7.10 6.95 -23.30
C VAL A 596 8.51 7.44 -23.64
N GLN A 597 8.67 8.62 -24.24
CA GLN A 597 9.99 9.21 -24.48
C GLN A 597 10.76 9.48 -23.19
N GLN A 598 10.09 9.99 -22.16
CA GLN A 598 10.69 10.20 -20.85
C GLN A 598 11.10 8.87 -20.20
N ALA A 599 10.26 7.84 -20.29
CA ALA A 599 10.58 6.50 -19.81
C ALA A 599 11.78 5.90 -20.55
N ALA A 600 11.88 6.11 -21.87
CA ALA A 600 13.03 5.66 -22.66
C ALA A 600 14.33 6.32 -22.17
N GLN A 601 14.29 7.63 -21.93
CA GLN A 601 15.43 8.37 -21.40
C GLN A 601 15.84 7.89 -20.01
N GLY A 602 14.88 7.68 -19.10
CA GLY A 602 15.13 7.15 -17.76
C GLY A 602 15.69 5.72 -17.78
N THR A 603 15.25 4.88 -18.74
CA THR A 603 15.77 3.52 -18.93
C THR A 603 17.24 3.57 -19.39
N GLN A 604 17.57 4.51 -20.29
CA GLN A 604 18.95 4.72 -20.76
C GLN A 604 19.86 5.24 -19.64
N GLU A 605 19.38 6.13 -18.78
CA GLU A 605 20.12 6.63 -17.62
C GLU A 605 20.35 5.52 -16.57
N THR A 606 19.32 4.70 -16.32
CA THR A 606 19.42 3.54 -15.43
C THR A 606 20.46 2.55 -15.94
N SER A 607 20.46 2.26 -17.25
CA SER A 607 21.47 1.40 -17.89
C SER A 607 22.90 1.93 -17.66
N ARG A 608 23.14 3.24 -17.84
CA ARG A 608 24.45 3.85 -17.55
C ARG A 608 24.83 3.76 -16.08
N SER A 609 23.88 3.97 -15.17
CA SER A 609 24.12 3.86 -13.72
C SER A 609 24.51 2.43 -13.34
N ILE A 610 23.87 1.42 -13.93
CA ILE A 610 24.17 0.01 -13.68
C ILE A 610 25.60 -0.34 -14.15
N VAL A 611 26.02 0.16 -15.31
CA VAL A 611 27.42 0.01 -15.77
C VAL A 611 28.39 0.60 -14.73
N GLY A 612 28.10 1.80 -14.22
CA GLY A 612 28.92 2.43 -13.17
C GLY A 612 28.97 1.62 -11.87
N VAL A 613 27.84 1.03 -11.44
CA VAL A 613 27.81 0.13 -10.27
C VAL A 613 28.62 -1.13 -10.51
N ASN A 614 28.54 -1.72 -11.69
CA ASN A 614 29.30 -2.92 -12.05
C ASN A 614 30.81 -2.65 -12.05
N ASP A 615 31.24 -1.50 -12.59
CA ASP A 615 32.63 -1.06 -12.57
C ASP A 615 33.13 -0.81 -11.14
N ALA A 616 32.33 -0.13 -10.31
CA ALA A 616 32.65 0.12 -8.90
C ALA A 616 32.77 -1.16 -8.08
N ALA A 617 31.89 -2.13 -8.33
CA ALA A 617 31.94 -3.46 -7.73
C ALA A 617 33.22 -4.21 -8.17
N GLY A 618 33.55 -4.19 -9.46
CA GLY A 618 34.81 -4.75 -9.99
C GLY A 618 36.05 -4.11 -9.34
N GLY A 619 36.07 -2.78 -9.22
CA GLY A 619 37.14 -2.04 -8.55
C GLY A 619 37.30 -2.42 -7.08
N SER A 620 36.18 -2.51 -6.35
CA SER A 620 36.16 -2.91 -4.93
C SER A 620 36.62 -4.36 -4.74
N GLY A 621 36.24 -5.27 -5.65
CA GLY A 621 36.74 -6.64 -5.68
C GLY A 621 38.26 -6.71 -5.86
N LYS A 622 38.81 -5.91 -6.78
CA LYS A 622 40.26 -5.82 -7.00
C LYS A 622 41.01 -5.29 -5.77
N VAL A 623 40.55 -4.18 -5.19
CA VAL A 623 41.16 -3.60 -3.98
C VAL A 623 41.11 -4.57 -2.81
N SER A 624 39.99 -5.30 -2.65
CA SER A 624 39.87 -6.34 -1.61
C SER A 624 40.90 -7.44 -1.79
N PHE A 625 41.19 -7.84 -3.04
CA PHE A 625 42.20 -8.84 -3.35
C PHE A 625 43.62 -8.34 -3.05
N GLU A 626 43.97 -7.11 -3.44
CA GLU A 626 45.26 -6.48 -3.14
C GLU A 626 45.49 -6.36 -1.62
N VAL A 627 44.44 -5.97 -0.87
CA VAL A 627 44.48 -5.94 0.60
C VAL A 627 44.71 -7.35 1.17
N LEU A 628 44.06 -8.37 0.60
CA LEU A 628 44.22 -9.76 1.02
C LEU A 628 45.68 -10.25 0.85
N GLU A 629 46.31 -9.92 -0.28
CA GLU A 629 47.72 -10.24 -0.52
C GLU A 629 48.64 -9.52 0.48
N GLY A 630 48.44 -8.22 0.71
CA GLY A 630 49.23 -7.46 1.67
C GLY A 630 49.10 -7.98 3.11
N ILE A 631 47.91 -8.44 3.50
CA ILE A 631 47.68 -9.06 4.83
C ILE A 631 48.41 -10.39 4.96
N ARG A 632 48.41 -11.21 3.90
CA ARG A 632 49.14 -12.49 3.89
C ARG A 632 50.64 -12.29 4.00
N GLU A 633 51.19 -11.29 3.30
CA GLU A 633 52.61 -10.91 3.45
C GLU A 633 52.90 -10.42 4.88
N LEU A 634 52.04 -9.57 5.44
CA LEU A 634 52.19 -9.07 6.81
C LEU A 634 52.19 -10.20 7.85
N ALA A 635 51.30 -11.18 7.69
CA ALA A 635 51.26 -12.36 8.55
C ALA A 635 52.56 -13.18 8.45
N LEU A 636 53.11 -13.32 7.24
CA LEU A 636 54.37 -14.03 7.00
C LEU A 636 55.58 -13.30 7.62
N GLN A 637 55.62 -11.97 7.52
CA GLN A 637 56.63 -11.14 8.16
C GLN A 637 56.51 -11.16 9.69
N ALA A 638 55.30 -11.11 10.24
CA ALA A 638 55.06 -11.18 11.68
C ALA A 638 55.52 -12.54 12.26
N ASN A 639 55.25 -13.64 11.56
CA ASN A 639 55.74 -14.96 11.93
C ASN A 639 57.28 -15.05 11.87
N THR A 640 57.90 -14.50 10.82
CA THR A 640 59.36 -14.47 10.69
C THR A 640 60.01 -13.67 11.83
N LEU A 641 59.43 -12.51 12.18
CA LEU A 641 59.90 -11.68 13.29
C LEU A 641 59.73 -12.41 14.64
N ASN A 642 58.62 -13.11 14.85
CA ASN A 642 58.41 -13.92 16.04
C ASN A 642 59.50 -14.98 16.22
N ASP A 643 59.85 -15.65 15.12
CA ASP A 643 60.88 -16.68 15.08
C ASP A 643 62.28 -16.12 15.39
N GLU A 644 62.65 -14.98 14.81
CA GLU A 644 63.94 -14.34 15.09
C GLU A 644 64.04 -13.78 16.51
N VAL A 645 62.95 -13.21 17.04
CA VAL A 645 62.89 -12.80 18.45
C VAL A 645 63.07 -14.01 19.36
N GLY A 646 62.43 -15.15 19.06
CA GLY A 646 62.63 -16.40 19.80
C GLY A 646 64.08 -16.89 19.77
N ARG A 647 64.74 -16.87 18.61
CA ARG A 647 66.17 -17.24 18.46
C ARG A 647 67.10 -16.28 19.19
N PHE A 648 66.81 -14.99 19.16
CA PHE A 648 67.58 -13.97 19.89
C PHE A 648 67.48 -14.17 21.40
N LEU A 649 66.26 -14.34 21.93
CA LEU A 649 66.01 -14.58 23.35
C LEU A 649 66.69 -15.85 23.85
N THR A 650 66.68 -16.92 23.04
CA THR A 650 67.38 -18.17 23.36
C THR A 650 68.89 -17.96 23.49
N ARG A 651 69.50 -17.18 22.58
CA ARG A 651 70.93 -16.82 22.65
C ARG A 651 71.26 -15.95 23.86
N VAL A 652 70.45 -14.93 24.13
CA VAL A 652 70.64 -14.02 25.27
C VAL A 652 70.50 -14.74 26.61
N ARG A 653 69.60 -15.74 26.71
CA ARG A 653 69.44 -16.56 27.93
C ARG A 653 70.55 -17.61 28.12
N ALA A 654 71.27 -17.95 27.06
CA ALA A 654 72.40 -18.88 27.09
C ALA A 654 73.77 -18.19 27.29
N SER A 655 73.79 -16.85 27.23
CA SER A 655 74.95 -15.98 27.50
C SER A 655 74.97 -15.56 28.96
#